data_AF-A0AA88YLT6-F1
#
_entry.id   AF-A0AA88YLT6-F1
#
_cell.length_a   1.000
_cell.length_b   1.000
_cell.length_c   1.000
_cell.angle_alpha   90.00
_cell.angle_beta   90.00
_cell.angle_gamma   90.00
#
_symmetry.space_group_name_H-M   'P 1'
#
loop_
_entity.id
_entity.type
_entity.pdbx_description
1 polymer ?
#
loop_
_entity_poly.entity_id
_entity_poly.type
_entity_poly.pdbx_seq_one_letter_code
_entity_poly.pdbx_strand_id
1 'polypeptide(L)'
;MLDHKEGITSTIVNILCQSYPAEVVTRVCKTIDEECSEISKRGSGTCLQGKCFKDFAEFSWDSLNKDLIKRCPHTVQILSSIVNIPSMEIQEKPFFHLMVSSAISLHGRNHEMSAIQYVTAFILARGGCTQRSMEVLCKFGLCVHPYTVRNKLKGWEDKLDEELKELKYPLGLFDTNENKTDEMIRLLKDLTDRYVPLDNDNVADAVFFGGDRLTDERVQCAQVATKDSSTSKGRLEGFISKSEDFHRLMNLMEAIFKLTYSTESAADPCTVHYYRNILGYRNVKGPVKNAYRAYKLLYYTNGDAICVAMFRNELGTCSMDVEDELTLPDLSRMSVEQKKEWLNGVCEKLVKKWFFEESDDVFQEIREVLENPHHEENYWTSTLESGRFHCHHCSKDYKRVSSLKAHESEKHKIPLKHSTKKKRETKDEVHCYIIMLFKLVMLHRNFDSAVDMGDGSRCVRSAKYELPIYHKTHKIKYTISSIHTIAMSSGLLNPDQEERFIGNRFVNLQGGVNSNIALDEYIEMINRDTKASCTGHKTKESILRHSKEYPLLVQLTNQLEAASSMGTRKGFHHLPSYCSDVQKVAKDLLEHDIFRQNENRKLNKKLPGLDKNPLLNCTKDLSVMLHRHRPLSPYGRLRDSTF
;
A
#
# COMPACT_ATOMS: atom_id res chain seq x y z
N MET A 1 42.77 50.98 -18.40
CA MET A 1 43.28 51.51 -17.11
C MET A 1 42.95 50.60 -15.91
N LEU A 2 41.94 49.72 -16.01
CA LEU A 2 41.65 48.67 -15.02
C LEU A 2 42.65 47.49 -15.12
N ASP A 3 42.92 46.95 -16.32
CA ASP A 3 43.89 45.84 -16.52
C ASP A 3 45.32 46.14 -16.07
N HIS A 4 45.78 47.38 -16.23
CA HIS A 4 47.15 47.77 -15.86
C HIS A 4 47.33 47.85 -14.33
N LYS A 5 46.25 48.08 -13.56
CA LYS A 5 46.25 48.06 -12.09
C LYS A 5 46.18 46.64 -11.53
N GLU A 6 45.47 45.73 -12.19
CA GLU A 6 45.44 44.31 -11.80
C GLU A 6 46.81 43.63 -11.94
N GLY A 7 47.53 43.89 -13.04
CA GLY A 7 48.88 43.34 -13.25
C GLY A 7 49.90 43.79 -12.21
N ILE A 8 49.86 45.07 -11.81
CA ILE A 8 50.73 45.61 -10.75
C ILE A 8 50.39 45.00 -9.39
N THR A 9 49.10 44.90 -9.07
CA THR A 9 48.61 44.33 -7.80
C THR A 9 49.00 42.86 -7.68
N SER A 10 48.84 42.07 -8.75
CA SER A 10 49.25 40.66 -8.79
C SER A 10 50.76 40.49 -8.60
N THR A 11 51.56 41.36 -9.22
CA THR A 11 53.02 41.35 -9.07
C THR A 11 53.44 41.64 -7.63
N ILE A 12 52.83 42.65 -6.98
CA ILE A 12 53.12 43.00 -5.57
C ILE A 12 52.73 41.85 -4.64
N VAL A 13 51.54 41.26 -4.82
CA VAL A 13 51.09 40.12 -4.02
C VAL A 13 52.02 38.93 -4.18
N ASN A 14 52.47 38.63 -5.39
CA ASN A 14 53.44 37.54 -5.63
C ASN A 14 54.77 37.78 -4.90
N ILE A 15 55.29 39.02 -4.92
CA ILE A 15 56.51 39.39 -4.20
C ILE A 15 56.31 39.23 -2.69
N LEU A 16 55.16 39.66 -2.15
CA LEU A 16 54.83 39.54 -0.73
C LEU A 16 54.69 38.08 -0.30
N CYS A 17 54.02 37.25 -1.10
CA CYS A 17 53.89 35.81 -0.85
C CYS A 17 55.25 35.09 -0.87
N GLN A 18 56.18 35.50 -1.73
CA GLN A 18 57.52 34.92 -1.80
C GLN A 18 58.45 35.42 -0.67
N SER A 19 58.35 36.71 -0.33
CA SER A 19 59.29 37.37 0.58
C SER A 19 58.85 37.28 2.05
N TYR A 20 57.55 37.25 2.32
CA TYR A 20 56.97 37.30 3.66
C TYR A 20 55.80 36.30 3.85
N PRO A 21 55.98 35.00 3.55
CA PRO A 21 54.89 34.03 3.56
C PRO A 21 54.19 33.91 4.93
N ALA A 22 54.94 33.98 6.04
CA ALA A 22 54.39 33.88 7.38
C ALA A 22 53.49 35.07 7.76
N GLU A 23 53.87 36.29 7.34
CA GLU A 23 53.11 37.51 7.65
C GLU A 23 51.81 37.55 6.83
N VAL A 24 51.88 37.13 5.56
CA VAL A 24 50.70 36.97 4.70
C VAL A 24 49.72 35.97 5.30
N VAL A 25 50.20 34.79 5.72
CA VAL A 25 49.36 33.78 6.41
C VAL A 25 48.74 34.35 7.67
N THR A 26 49.51 35.05 8.50
CA THR A 26 49.02 35.68 9.74
C THR A 26 47.89 36.67 9.45
N ARG A 27 48.03 37.48 8.40
CA ARG A 27 47.00 38.45 8.01
C ARG A 27 45.74 37.78 7.48
N VAL A 28 45.88 36.73 6.67
CA VAL A 28 44.76 35.92 6.18
C VAL A 28 44.02 35.26 7.34
N CYS A 29 44.74 34.66 8.30
CA CYS A 29 44.14 34.08 9.50
C CYS A 29 43.33 35.11 10.30
N LYS A 30 43.80 36.36 10.41
CA LYS A 30 43.06 37.43 11.08
C LYS A 30 41.75 37.77 10.38
N THR A 31 41.75 37.88 9.05
CA THR A 31 40.52 38.12 8.27
C THR A 31 39.51 36.99 8.47
N ILE A 32 39.95 35.74 8.43
CA ILE A 32 39.10 34.57 8.68
C ILE A 32 38.53 34.61 10.11
N ASP A 33 39.36 34.99 11.09
CA ASP A 33 38.96 35.06 12.49
C ASP A 33 37.86 36.08 12.74
N GLU A 34 37.96 37.25 12.10
CA GLU A 34 36.94 38.31 12.15
C GLU A 34 35.62 37.83 11.55
N GLU A 35 35.64 37.27 10.32
CA GLU A 35 34.44 36.72 9.67
C GLU A 35 33.77 35.63 10.51
N CYS A 36 34.58 34.66 10.96
CA CYS A 36 34.11 33.52 11.73
C CYS A 36 33.56 33.96 13.09
N SER A 37 34.13 34.99 13.71
CA SER A 37 33.64 35.54 14.98
C SER A 37 32.30 36.24 14.79
N GLU A 38 32.11 37.00 13.71
CA GLU A 38 30.85 37.68 13.40
C GLU A 38 29.68 36.69 13.16
N ILE A 39 29.87 35.69 12.29
CA ILE A 39 28.83 34.67 12.05
C ILE A 39 28.51 33.85 13.30
N SER A 40 29.51 33.63 14.17
CA SER A 40 29.35 32.86 15.40
C SER A 40 28.67 33.62 16.53
N LYS A 41 28.38 34.92 16.39
CA LYS A 41 27.64 35.67 17.42
C LYS A 41 26.24 35.09 17.63
N ARG A 42 25.79 35.03 18.89
CA ARG A 42 24.44 34.61 19.24
C ARG A 42 23.42 35.54 18.57
N GLY A 43 22.48 34.95 17.83
CA GLY A 43 21.47 35.73 17.11
C GLY A 43 21.99 36.40 15.84
N SER A 44 23.10 35.94 15.27
CA SER A 44 23.64 36.46 13.99
C SER A 44 22.66 36.29 12.83
N GLY A 45 21.64 35.44 12.98
CA GLY A 45 20.67 35.09 11.94
C GLY A 45 21.22 34.09 10.92
N THR A 46 22.31 33.39 11.25
CA THR A 46 22.80 32.26 10.45
C THR A 46 21.85 31.07 10.56
N CYS A 47 21.66 30.36 9.45
CA CYS A 47 20.87 29.13 9.42
C CYS A 47 21.45 28.03 10.32
N LEU A 48 22.76 28.07 10.64
CA LEU A 48 23.42 27.10 11.53
C LEU A 48 22.95 27.19 12.99
N GLN A 49 22.37 28.31 13.41
CA GLN A 49 21.74 28.48 14.72
C GLN A 49 20.26 28.10 14.72
N GLY A 50 19.66 27.94 13.53
CA GLY A 50 18.28 27.51 13.33
C GLY A 50 18.07 26.08 13.84
N LYS A 51 17.16 25.93 14.80
CA LYS A 51 16.91 24.66 15.49
C LYS A 51 15.42 24.47 15.82
N CYS A 52 14.50 25.22 15.24
CA CYS A 52 13.08 24.92 15.34
C CYS A 52 12.68 23.90 14.26
N PHE A 53 11.44 23.39 14.33
CA PHE A 53 10.95 22.40 13.37
C PHE A 53 11.06 22.92 11.92
N LYS A 54 10.60 24.16 11.69
CA LYS A 54 10.63 24.83 10.38
C LYS A 54 12.04 24.93 9.80
N ASP A 55 13.03 25.26 10.63
CA ASP A 55 14.43 25.38 10.19
C ASP A 55 14.97 24.07 9.58
N PHE A 56 14.54 22.91 10.10
CA PHE A 56 14.95 21.61 9.56
C PHE A 56 14.05 21.13 8.43
N ALA A 57 12.74 21.41 8.50
CA ALA A 57 11.78 21.03 7.46
C ALA A 57 12.05 21.76 6.13
N GLU A 58 12.56 22.98 6.19
CA GLU A 58 12.89 23.82 5.02
C GLU A 58 14.40 23.88 4.73
N PHE A 59 15.20 23.05 5.41
CA PHE A 59 16.66 23.06 5.23
C PHE A 59 17.05 22.69 3.80
N SER A 60 17.95 23.48 3.20
CA SER A 60 18.59 23.14 1.93
C SER A 60 20.08 23.48 1.96
N TRP A 61 20.88 22.67 1.28
CA TRP A 61 22.32 22.95 1.15
C TRP A 61 22.61 24.25 0.40
N ASP A 62 21.71 24.65 -0.51
CA ASP A 62 21.78 25.94 -1.19
C ASP A 62 21.60 27.11 -0.22
N SER A 63 20.63 27.03 0.70
CA SER A 63 20.43 28.06 1.72
C SER A 63 21.65 28.22 2.63
N LEU A 64 22.28 27.12 3.05
CA LEU A 64 23.50 27.13 3.84
C LEU A 64 24.67 27.73 3.06
N ASN A 65 24.86 27.32 1.80
CA ASN A 65 25.91 27.84 0.94
C ASN A 65 25.79 29.36 0.75
N LYS A 66 24.59 29.86 0.48
CA LYS A 66 24.30 31.30 0.35
C LYS A 66 24.59 32.06 1.64
N ASP A 67 24.24 31.49 2.79
CA ASP A 67 24.51 32.09 4.11
C ASP A 67 26.02 32.18 4.39
N LEU A 68 26.78 31.11 4.10
CA LEU A 68 28.22 31.06 4.31
C LEU A 68 28.98 32.01 3.36
N ILE A 69 28.65 32.04 2.06
CA ILE A 69 29.28 32.97 1.11
C ILE A 69 29.03 34.42 1.50
N LYS A 70 27.83 34.73 2.00
CA LYS A 70 27.48 36.09 2.42
C LYS A 70 28.26 36.55 3.66
N ARG A 71 28.55 35.64 4.61
CA ARG A 71 29.03 35.99 5.95
C ARG A 71 30.51 35.67 6.20
N CYS A 72 31.03 34.63 5.56
CA CYS A 72 32.42 34.21 5.68
C CYS A 72 33.01 33.79 4.30
N PRO A 73 32.99 34.69 3.30
CA PRO A 73 33.43 34.39 1.94
C PRO A 73 34.88 33.88 1.85
N HIS A 74 35.81 34.46 2.64
CA HIS A 74 37.21 34.04 2.59
C HIS A 74 37.40 32.63 3.18
N THR A 75 36.63 32.30 4.21
CA THR A 75 36.59 30.95 4.79
C THR A 75 36.13 29.92 3.75
N VAL A 76 35.04 30.22 3.04
CA VAL A 76 34.51 29.34 1.97
C VAL A 76 35.52 29.19 0.83
N GLN A 77 36.20 30.27 0.43
CA GLN A 77 37.20 30.27 -0.65
C GLN A 77 38.42 29.40 -0.32
N ILE A 78 38.89 29.42 0.93
CA ILE A 78 40.03 28.59 1.36
C ILE A 78 39.60 27.13 1.42
N LEU A 79 38.45 26.83 2.01
CA LEU A 79 37.95 25.45 2.10
C LEU A 79 37.62 24.89 0.71
N SER A 80 37.11 25.69 -0.23
CA SER A 80 36.86 25.23 -1.60
C SER A 80 38.16 24.88 -2.33
N SER A 81 39.24 25.60 -2.05
CA SER A 81 40.58 25.30 -2.56
C SER A 81 41.12 23.98 -2.00
N ILE A 82 40.86 23.66 -0.72
CA ILE A 82 41.23 22.37 -0.10
C ILE A 82 40.47 21.22 -0.75
N VAL A 83 39.19 21.41 -1.03
CA VAL A 83 38.31 20.37 -1.56
C VAL A 83 38.41 20.27 -3.11
N ASN A 84 39.16 21.17 -3.75
CA ASN A 84 39.42 21.25 -5.18
C ASN A 84 38.14 21.25 -6.02
N ILE A 85 37.28 22.24 -5.80
CA ILE A 85 35.99 22.41 -6.51
C ILE A 85 36.16 23.47 -7.62
N PRO A 86 36.29 23.07 -8.90
CA PRO A 86 36.53 24.01 -10.00
C PRO A 86 35.28 24.78 -10.44
N SER A 87 34.07 24.25 -10.19
CA SER A 87 32.80 24.93 -10.42
C SER A 87 31.80 24.60 -9.29
N MET A 88 31.05 25.59 -8.82
CA MET A 88 30.01 25.42 -7.78
C MET A 88 28.75 24.75 -8.34
N GLU A 89 28.87 23.58 -8.97
CA GLU A 89 27.68 22.77 -9.23
C GLU A 89 27.16 22.20 -7.90
N ILE A 90 26.00 22.70 -7.50
CA ILE A 90 25.27 22.27 -6.31
C ILE A 90 24.99 20.78 -6.52
N GLN A 91 25.48 19.91 -5.61
CA GLN A 91 25.16 18.46 -5.45
C GLN A 91 26.26 17.43 -5.76
N GLU A 92 27.51 17.80 -6.06
CA GLU A 92 28.59 16.80 -6.07
C GLU A 92 29.14 16.50 -4.66
N LYS A 93 29.76 15.32 -4.48
CA LYS A 93 30.37 14.92 -3.19
C LYS A 93 31.33 15.97 -2.59
N PRO A 94 32.20 16.63 -3.38
CA PRO A 94 33.05 17.72 -2.89
C PRO A 94 32.25 18.89 -2.27
N PHE A 95 31.12 19.28 -2.86
CA PHE A 95 30.27 20.35 -2.33
C PHE A 95 29.76 20.04 -0.92
N PHE A 96 29.30 18.81 -0.66
CA PHE A 96 28.88 18.41 0.68
C PHE A 96 30.05 18.41 1.68
N HIS A 97 31.26 18.01 1.27
CA HIS A 97 32.44 18.11 2.13
C HIS A 97 32.74 19.54 2.54
N LEU A 98 32.66 20.50 1.61
CA LEU A 98 32.85 21.93 1.88
C LEU A 98 31.84 22.44 2.91
N MET A 99 30.55 22.17 2.68
CA MET A 99 29.46 22.63 3.56
C MET A 99 29.57 22.04 4.97
N VAL A 100 29.77 20.73 5.08
CA VAL A 100 29.88 20.04 6.38
C VAL A 100 31.14 20.48 7.13
N SER A 101 32.29 20.62 6.45
CA SER A 101 33.54 21.09 7.07
C SER A 101 33.41 22.51 7.61
N SER A 102 32.76 23.40 6.85
CA SER A 102 32.49 24.78 7.27
C SER A 102 31.62 24.82 8.53
N ALA A 103 30.52 24.06 8.53
CA ALA A 103 29.60 24.01 9.65
C ALA A 103 30.23 23.40 10.92
N ILE A 104 30.99 22.30 10.79
CA ILE A 104 31.68 21.67 11.93
C ILE A 104 32.72 22.63 12.52
N SER A 105 33.48 23.32 11.68
CA SER A 105 34.49 24.29 12.12
C SER A 105 33.86 25.44 12.89
N LEU A 106 32.75 26.00 12.38
CA LEU A 106 32.00 27.07 13.04
C LEU A 106 31.32 26.61 14.34
N HIS A 107 30.80 25.38 14.39
CA HIS A 107 30.29 24.78 15.62
C HIS A 107 31.36 24.68 16.72
N GLY A 108 32.63 24.46 16.35
CA GLY A 108 33.76 24.50 17.27
C GLY A 108 33.99 25.88 17.90
N ARG A 109 33.55 26.96 17.25
CA ARG A 109 33.61 28.34 17.78
C ARG A 109 32.39 28.69 18.63
N ASN A 110 31.21 28.23 18.24
CA ASN A 110 29.99 28.38 19.03
C ASN A 110 29.09 27.13 18.92
N HIS A 111 28.90 26.44 20.04
CA HIS A 111 28.03 25.25 20.16
C HIS A 111 26.55 25.50 19.80
N GLU A 112 26.10 26.77 19.80
CA GLU A 112 24.76 27.10 19.33
C GLU A 112 24.58 26.84 17.83
N MET A 113 25.67 26.80 17.04
CA MET A 113 25.69 26.53 15.59
C MET A 113 25.59 25.03 15.26
N SER A 114 24.67 24.34 15.92
CA SER A 114 24.57 22.88 15.92
C SER A 114 23.62 22.30 14.87
N ALA A 115 23.11 23.10 13.92
CA ALA A 115 22.12 22.62 12.94
C ALA A 115 22.60 21.35 12.19
N ILE A 116 23.82 21.34 11.67
CA ILE A 116 24.38 20.17 10.98
C ILE A 116 24.59 18.98 11.92
N GLN A 117 24.97 19.22 13.19
CA GLN A 117 25.06 18.17 14.19
C GLN A 117 23.69 17.54 14.50
N TYR A 118 22.60 18.32 14.49
CA TYR A 118 21.24 17.79 14.60
C TYR A 118 20.86 16.97 13.36
N VAL A 119 21.11 17.50 12.16
CA VAL A 119 20.84 16.80 10.89
C VAL A 119 21.53 15.43 10.88
N THR A 120 22.83 15.38 11.18
CA THR A 120 23.57 14.11 11.29
C THR A 120 22.98 13.20 12.36
N ALA A 121 22.56 13.73 13.50
CA ALA A 121 21.97 12.93 14.56
C ALA A 121 20.61 12.33 14.18
N PHE A 122 19.78 13.05 13.40
CA PHE A 122 18.52 12.51 12.87
C PHE A 122 18.75 11.36 11.89
N ILE A 123 19.73 11.47 10.99
CA ILE A 123 20.12 10.39 10.08
C ILE A 123 20.55 9.16 10.86
N LEU A 124 21.42 9.34 11.86
CA LEU A 124 21.91 8.24 12.71
C LEU A 124 20.77 7.58 13.49
N ALA A 125 19.85 8.38 14.05
CA ALA A 125 18.68 7.89 14.77
C ALA A 125 17.73 7.10 13.83
N ARG A 126 17.44 7.61 12.63
CA ARG A 126 16.66 6.90 11.60
C ARG A 126 17.32 5.58 11.21
N GLY A 127 18.65 5.58 11.04
CA GLY A 127 19.45 4.42 10.69
C GLY A 127 19.59 3.37 11.80
N GLY A 128 18.96 3.57 12.96
CA GLY A 128 19.04 2.64 14.10
C GLY A 128 20.43 2.61 14.76
N CYS A 129 21.22 3.67 14.61
CA CYS A 129 22.54 3.78 15.23
C CYS A 129 22.40 3.71 16.76
N THR A 130 23.29 2.95 17.41
CA THR A 130 23.21 2.80 18.87
C THR A 130 23.48 4.13 19.57
N GLN A 131 22.85 4.33 20.75
CA GLN A 131 23.08 5.51 21.59
C GLN A 131 24.58 5.70 21.88
N ARG A 132 25.28 4.59 22.14
CA ARG A 132 26.72 4.61 22.41
C ARG A 132 27.54 5.10 21.22
N SER A 133 27.21 4.64 20.00
CA SER A 133 27.88 5.11 18.78
C SER A 133 27.64 6.61 18.56
N MET A 134 26.43 7.09 18.78
CA MET A 134 26.11 8.52 18.70
C MET A 134 26.82 9.34 19.78
N GLU A 135 26.95 8.86 21.02
CA GLU A 135 27.75 9.52 22.07
C GLU A 135 29.21 9.69 21.64
N VAL A 136 29.80 8.67 21.02
CA VAL A 136 31.18 8.73 20.50
C VAL A 136 31.28 9.77 19.38
N LEU A 137 30.35 9.78 18.43
CA LEU A 137 30.33 10.77 17.34
C LEU A 137 30.09 12.20 17.87
N CYS A 138 29.31 12.35 18.94
CA CYS A 138 29.10 13.62 19.62
C CYS A 138 30.39 14.17 20.22
N LYS A 139 31.27 13.31 20.76
CA LYS A 139 32.60 13.75 21.24
C LYS A 139 33.48 14.32 20.13
N PHE A 140 33.28 13.88 18.89
CA PHE A 140 33.98 14.41 17.71
C PHE A 140 33.30 15.64 17.10
N GLY A 141 32.21 16.15 17.69
CA GLY A 141 31.46 17.28 17.14
C GLY A 141 30.70 16.97 15.85
N LEU A 142 30.50 15.68 15.54
CA LEU A 142 29.84 15.23 14.30
C LEU A 142 28.32 15.18 14.43
N CYS A 143 27.80 14.98 15.64
CA CYS A 143 26.38 14.96 15.92
C CYS A 143 26.07 15.48 17.34
N VAL A 144 24.80 15.77 17.62
CA VAL A 144 24.37 16.08 18.99
C VAL A 144 24.16 14.81 19.81
N HIS A 145 24.20 14.95 21.14
CA HIS A 145 23.96 13.85 22.06
C HIS A 145 22.56 13.20 21.83
N PRO A 146 22.42 11.86 21.95
CA PRO A 146 21.12 11.18 21.75
C PRO A 146 19.98 11.75 22.58
N TYR A 147 20.25 12.12 23.83
CA TYR A 147 19.27 12.76 24.72
C TYR A 147 18.78 14.11 24.17
N THR A 148 19.67 14.87 23.54
CA THR A 148 19.33 16.15 22.92
C THR A 148 18.39 15.97 21.74
N VAL A 149 18.63 14.95 20.89
CA VAL A 149 17.73 14.57 19.80
C VAL A 149 16.35 14.23 20.35
N ARG A 150 16.28 13.37 21.38
CA ARG A 150 15.00 12.96 21.98
C ARG A 150 14.18 14.12 22.52
N ASN A 151 14.80 15.01 23.29
CA ASN A 151 14.10 16.18 23.82
C ASN A 151 13.58 17.08 22.70
N LYS A 152 14.31 17.13 21.59
CA LYS A 152 13.91 17.88 20.40
C LYS A 152 12.67 17.28 19.74
N LEU A 153 12.70 15.98 19.46
CA LEU A 153 11.59 15.26 18.83
C LEU A 153 10.34 15.29 19.73
N LYS A 154 10.51 15.09 21.03
CA LYS A 154 9.42 15.22 22.01
C LYS A 154 8.77 16.61 21.99
N GLY A 155 9.58 17.66 21.87
CA GLY A 155 9.08 19.04 21.77
C GLY A 155 8.39 19.38 20.45
N TRP A 156 8.38 18.45 19.49
CA TRP A 156 7.70 18.60 18.20
C TRP A 156 6.52 17.64 18.05
N GLU A 157 6.19 16.84 19.06
CA GLU A 157 5.03 15.94 19.03
C GLU A 157 3.75 16.70 18.64
N ASP A 158 3.49 17.86 19.27
CA ASP A 158 2.28 18.66 19.00
C ASP A 158 2.36 19.44 17.67
N LYS A 159 3.55 19.69 17.13
CA LYS A 159 3.71 20.37 15.82
C LYS A 159 3.26 19.50 14.66
N LEU A 160 3.27 18.20 14.87
CA LEU A 160 2.74 17.22 13.92
C LEU A 160 1.21 17.25 13.89
N ASP A 161 0.60 17.49 15.05
CA ASP A 161 -0.85 17.65 15.16
C ASP A 161 -1.33 18.97 14.52
N GLU A 162 -0.50 20.02 14.50
CA GLU A 162 -0.79 21.27 13.78
C GLU A 162 -0.71 21.11 12.23
N GLU A 163 0.20 20.26 11.72
CA GLU A 163 0.34 19.93 10.28
C GLU A 163 -0.74 18.98 9.75
N LEU A 164 -1.57 18.36 10.61
CA LEU A 164 -2.70 17.48 10.24
C LEU A 164 -3.69 18.14 9.26
N LYS A 165 -3.71 19.48 9.19
CA LYS A 165 -4.59 20.22 8.27
C LYS A 165 -4.11 20.18 6.81
N GLU A 166 -2.84 19.89 6.55
CA GLU A 166 -2.28 19.92 5.19
C GLU A 166 -1.44 18.68 4.80
N LEU A 167 -1.07 17.77 5.73
CA LEU A 167 -0.23 16.60 5.42
C LEU A 167 -0.59 15.29 6.15
N LYS A 168 -0.12 14.19 5.53
CA LYS A 168 -0.24 12.79 6.00
C LYS A 168 0.64 12.58 7.24
N TYR A 169 0.06 12.24 8.39
CA TYR A 169 0.82 12.01 9.63
C TYR A 169 0.46 10.70 10.35
N PRO A 170 1.44 9.82 10.65
CA PRO A 170 1.21 8.64 11.48
C PRO A 170 1.29 8.98 12.98
N LEU A 171 0.22 8.65 13.72
CA LEU A 171 0.05 8.97 15.15
C LEU A 171 0.95 8.19 16.12
N GLY A 172 1.74 7.22 15.61
CA GLY A 172 2.49 6.27 16.42
C GLY A 172 1.62 5.15 16.99
N LEU A 173 2.21 4.33 17.88
CA LEU A 173 1.52 3.23 18.56
C LEU A 173 0.79 3.73 19.80
N PHE A 174 -0.40 3.19 20.00
CA PHE A 174 -1.15 3.33 21.25
C PHE A 174 -0.89 2.14 22.17
N ASP A 175 -0.90 2.41 23.47
CA ASP A 175 -0.81 1.39 24.51
C ASP A 175 -2.14 0.64 24.67
N THR A 176 -2.62 0.02 23.60
CA THR A 176 -3.92 -0.65 23.56
C THR A 176 -3.82 -1.89 22.70
N ASN A 177 -4.44 -2.97 23.16
CA ASN A 177 -4.60 -4.19 22.41
C ASN A 177 -5.97 -4.20 21.75
N GLU A 178 -6.01 -4.00 20.43
CA GLU A 178 -7.24 -4.03 19.62
C GLU A 178 -8.05 -5.33 19.78
N ASN A 179 -7.44 -6.43 20.24
CA ASN A 179 -8.14 -7.70 20.46
C ASN A 179 -9.02 -7.71 21.70
N LYS A 180 -8.85 -6.73 22.59
CA LYS A 180 -9.65 -6.55 23.80
C LYS A 180 -10.62 -5.39 23.61
N THR A 181 -11.90 -5.68 23.72
CA THR A 181 -12.96 -4.71 23.41
C THR A 181 -12.91 -3.46 24.30
N ASP A 182 -12.59 -3.61 25.59
CA ASP A 182 -12.44 -2.50 26.54
C ASP A 182 -11.25 -1.59 26.18
N GLU A 183 -10.11 -2.16 25.80
CA GLU A 183 -8.95 -1.38 25.34
C GLU A 183 -9.22 -0.70 24.00
N MET A 184 -10.00 -1.33 23.10
CA MET A 184 -10.45 -0.72 21.84
C MET A 184 -11.43 0.43 22.08
N ILE A 185 -12.37 0.29 23.02
CA ILE A 185 -13.27 1.38 23.43
C ILE A 185 -12.45 2.55 23.99
N ARG A 186 -11.44 2.27 24.83
CA ARG A 186 -10.56 3.31 25.37
C ARG A 186 -9.82 4.06 24.26
N LEU A 187 -9.26 3.33 23.29
CA LEU A 187 -8.62 3.92 22.11
C LEU A 187 -9.58 4.83 21.36
N LEU A 188 -10.78 4.34 21.02
CA LEU A 188 -11.76 5.09 20.23
C LEU A 188 -12.28 6.33 20.97
N LYS A 189 -12.45 6.28 22.30
CA LYS A 189 -12.80 7.46 23.10
C LYS A 189 -11.72 8.54 23.02
N ASP A 190 -10.48 8.15 23.25
CA ASP A 190 -9.33 9.03 23.20
C ASP A 190 -9.12 9.65 21.80
N LEU A 191 -9.33 8.88 20.73
CA LEU A 191 -9.31 9.42 19.37
C LEU A 191 -10.53 10.29 19.06
N THR A 192 -11.69 10.01 19.66
CA THR A 192 -12.91 10.83 19.49
C THR A 192 -12.70 12.22 20.09
N ASP A 193 -12.14 12.30 21.30
CA ASP A 193 -11.89 13.58 21.97
C ASP A 193 -10.84 14.44 21.23
N ARG A 194 -9.95 13.82 20.44
CA ARG A 194 -8.85 14.52 19.75
C ARG A 194 -9.13 14.85 18.28
N TYR A 195 -9.81 13.98 17.54
CA TYR A 195 -9.84 14.04 16.07
C TYR A 195 -11.25 14.04 15.46
N VAL A 196 -12.29 13.78 16.23
CA VAL A 196 -13.66 13.77 15.72
C VAL A 196 -14.28 15.16 15.93
N PRO A 197 -14.84 15.79 14.88
CA PRO A 197 -15.64 17.00 15.03
C PRO A 197 -16.87 16.74 15.91
N LEU A 198 -16.98 17.47 17.01
CA LEU A 198 -18.09 17.36 17.96
C LEU A 198 -18.85 18.69 18.07
N ASP A 199 -20.17 18.59 18.14
CA ASP A 199 -21.06 19.62 18.67
C ASP A 199 -21.54 19.16 20.06
N ASN A 200 -20.90 19.70 21.09
CA ASN A 200 -21.01 19.22 22.47
C ASN A 200 -20.67 17.72 22.58
N ASP A 201 -21.62 16.88 23.00
CA ASP A 201 -21.46 15.42 23.07
C ASP A 201 -22.02 14.70 21.83
N ASN A 202 -22.37 15.41 20.77
CA ASN A 202 -22.83 14.83 19.52
C ASN A 202 -21.77 14.94 18.43
N VAL A 203 -21.59 13.86 17.68
CA VAL A 203 -20.74 13.81 16.48
C VAL A 203 -21.33 14.73 15.42
N ALA A 204 -20.57 15.75 15.02
CA ALA A 204 -20.95 16.68 13.96
C ALA A 204 -20.61 16.11 12.58
N ASP A 205 -19.45 15.47 12.44
CA ASP A 205 -19.06 14.71 11.24
C ASP A 205 -18.22 13.49 11.64
N ALA A 206 -18.49 12.36 11.00
CA ALA A 206 -17.80 11.11 11.29
C ALA A 206 -16.57 10.95 10.40
N VAL A 207 -15.51 10.36 10.97
CA VAL A 207 -14.23 10.13 10.31
C VAL A 207 -14.07 8.66 9.95
N PHE A 208 -13.44 8.34 8.83
CA PHE A 208 -13.18 6.95 8.46
C PHE A 208 -12.03 6.35 9.28
N PHE A 209 -12.26 5.16 9.84
CA PHE A 209 -11.25 4.36 10.52
C PHE A 209 -10.92 3.11 9.71
N GLY A 210 -9.77 3.12 9.03
CA GLY A 210 -9.34 2.08 8.11
C GLY A 210 -8.43 1.02 8.75
N GLY A 211 -8.60 -0.24 8.36
CA GLY A 211 -7.67 -1.31 8.71
C GLY A 211 -7.95 -2.60 7.94
N ASP A 212 -7.36 -3.71 8.37
CA ASP A 212 -7.75 -5.01 7.84
C ASP A 212 -9.17 -5.38 8.32
N ARG A 213 -9.68 -6.54 7.87
CA ARG A 213 -11.04 -6.97 8.26
C ARG A 213 -11.16 -7.24 9.76
N LEU A 214 -10.07 -7.61 10.44
CA LEU A 214 -10.09 -7.82 11.89
C LEU A 214 -10.24 -6.49 12.63
N THR A 215 -9.48 -5.47 12.27
CA THR A 215 -9.61 -4.13 12.85
C THR A 215 -11.03 -3.59 12.67
N ASP A 216 -11.62 -3.74 11.47
CA ASP A 216 -13.03 -3.39 11.21
C ASP A 216 -14.01 -4.15 12.15
N GLU A 217 -13.76 -5.44 12.39
CA GLU A 217 -14.54 -6.27 13.34
C GLU A 217 -14.45 -5.73 14.77
N ARG A 218 -13.25 -5.30 15.19
CA ARG A 218 -13.00 -4.80 16.55
C ARG A 218 -13.64 -3.45 16.80
N VAL A 219 -13.60 -2.52 15.83
CA VAL A 219 -14.32 -1.25 15.92
C VAL A 219 -15.83 -1.50 16.04
N GLN A 220 -16.39 -2.37 15.20
CA GLN A 220 -17.82 -2.70 15.27
C GLN A 220 -18.21 -3.34 16.60
N CYS A 221 -17.37 -4.24 17.14
CA CYS A 221 -17.59 -4.82 18.47
C CYS A 221 -17.64 -3.73 19.56
N ALA A 222 -16.73 -2.75 19.51
CA ALA A 222 -16.68 -1.65 20.46
C ALA A 222 -17.95 -0.79 20.39
N GLN A 223 -18.41 -0.43 19.17
CA GLN A 223 -19.63 0.34 18.96
C GLN A 223 -20.89 -0.40 19.45
N VAL A 224 -20.98 -1.71 19.21
CA VAL A 224 -22.08 -2.53 19.74
C VAL A 224 -22.08 -2.56 21.27
N ALA A 225 -20.89 -2.64 21.89
CA ALA A 225 -20.77 -2.65 23.35
C ALA A 225 -21.13 -1.29 24.01
N THR A 226 -21.11 -0.20 23.25
CA THR A 226 -21.46 1.15 23.73
C THR A 226 -22.80 1.66 23.19
N LYS A 227 -23.61 0.79 22.56
CA LYS A 227 -24.83 1.17 21.82
C LYS A 227 -25.91 1.83 22.70
N ASP A 228 -25.93 1.53 24.00
CA ASP A 228 -26.92 2.06 24.95
C ASP A 228 -26.62 3.51 25.41
N SER A 229 -25.52 4.11 24.97
CA SER A 229 -25.22 5.52 25.26
C SER A 229 -26.24 6.46 24.63
N SER A 230 -26.65 7.49 25.38
CA SER A 230 -27.61 8.51 24.92
C SER A 230 -27.03 9.42 23.83
N THR A 231 -25.71 9.64 23.82
CA THR A 231 -25.04 10.53 22.86
C THR A 231 -24.27 9.76 21.79
N SER A 232 -24.14 10.32 20.58
CA SER A 232 -23.39 9.70 19.49
C SER A 232 -21.89 9.62 19.78
N LYS A 233 -21.35 10.57 20.55
CA LYS A 233 -19.99 10.48 21.12
C LYS A 233 -19.82 9.24 21.99
N GLY A 234 -20.73 9.03 22.94
CA GLY A 234 -20.65 7.88 23.85
C GLY A 234 -20.91 6.54 23.16
N ARG A 235 -21.68 6.53 22.05
CA ARG A 235 -21.86 5.35 21.17
C ARG A 235 -20.67 5.07 20.26
N LEU A 236 -19.64 5.93 20.27
CA LEU A 236 -18.45 5.85 19.40
C LEU A 236 -18.81 5.95 17.90
N GLU A 237 -19.85 6.73 17.57
CA GLU A 237 -20.30 6.99 16.19
C GLU A 237 -19.45 8.05 15.48
N GLY A 238 -18.40 8.54 16.15
CA GLY A 238 -17.38 9.41 15.54
C GLY A 238 -16.56 8.73 14.46
N PHE A 239 -16.57 7.39 14.41
CA PHE A 239 -15.79 6.59 13.46
C PHE A 239 -16.66 5.68 12.60
N ILE A 240 -16.57 5.83 11.29
CA ILE A 240 -17.07 4.83 10.34
C ILE A 240 -15.90 3.90 10.01
N SER A 241 -15.93 2.67 10.55
CA SER A 241 -14.89 1.68 10.24
C SER A 241 -14.98 1.22 8.78
N LYS A 242 -13.84 0.91 8.16
CA LYS A 242 -13.77 0.29 6.83
C LYS A 242 -12.62 -0.69 6.71
N SER A 243 -12.84 -1.74 5.93
CA SER A 243 -11.79 -2.64 5.45
C SER A 243 -11.02 -2.03 4.28
N GLU A 244 -9.70 -2.04 4.36
CA GLU A 244 -8.77 -1.53 3.34
C GLU A 244 -8.38 -2.59 2.30
N ASP A 245 -7.67 -2.15 1.25
CA ASP A 245 -7.57 -2.88 -0.01
C ASP A 245 -6.34 -3.81 -0.14
N PHE A 246 -5.23 -3.59 0.57
CA PHE A 246 -4.05 -4.49 0.48
C PHE A 246 -4.37 -5.89 1.02
N HIS A 247 -4.94 -5.97 2.22
CA HIS A 247 -5.34 -7.24 2.79
C HIS A 247 -6.47 -7.90 2.00
N ARG A 248 -7.32 -7.11 1.35
CA ARG A 248 -8.37 -7.60 0.45
C ARG A 248 -7.76 -8.21 -0.82
N LEU A 249 -6.82 -7.54 -1.48
CA LEU A 249 -6.06 -8.09 -2.62
C LEU A 249 -5.39 -9.42 -2.28
N MET A 250 -4.67 -9.46 -1.15
CA MET A 250 -3.99 -10.65 -0.67
C MET A 250 -4.95 -11.82 -0.41
N ASN A 251 -6.14 -11.54 0.13
CA ASN A 251 -7.14 -12.58 0.36
C ASN A 251 -7.84 -13.02 -0.91
N LEU A 252 -8.02 -12.14 -1.89
CA LEU A 252 -8.50 -12.50 -3.23
C LEU A 252 -7.52 -13.46 -3.88
N MET A 253 -6.22 -13.15 -3.85
CA MET A 253 -5.19 -14.07 -4.33
C MET A 253 -5.21 -15.41 -3.61
N GLU A 254 -5.44 -15.43 -2.29
CA GLU A 254 -5.57 -16.70 -1.56
C GLU A 254 -6.85 -17.48 -1.95
N ALA A 255 -7.95 -16.80 -2.26
CA ALA A 255 -9.16 -17.44 -2.79
C ALA A 255 -8.91 -18.03 -4.19
N ILE A 256 -8.21 -17.30 -5.06
CA ILE A 256 -7.78 -17.77 -6.38
C ILE A 256 -6.87 -18.99 -6.24
N PHE A 257 -5.89 -18.92 -5.33
CA PHE A 257 -4.98 -20.03 -5.01
C PHE A 257 -5.75 -21.29 -4.61
N LYS A 258 -6.76 -21.18 -3.72
CA LYS A 258 -7.59 -22.33 -3.31
C LYS A 258 -8.30 -23.01 -4.47
N LEU A 259 -8.64 -22.28 -5.54
CA LEU A 259 -9.33 -22.81 -6.72
C LEU A 259 -8.36 -23.36 -7.78
N THR A 260 -7.13 -22.84 -7.84
CA THR A 260 -6.27 -23.00 -9.02
C THR A 260 -4.92 -23.67 -8.74
N TYR A 261 -4.52 -23.84 -7.49
CA TYR A 261 -3.21 -24.34 -7.12
C TYR A 261 -3.27 -25.64 -6.32
N SER A 262 -2.48 -26.63 -6.74
CA SER A 262 -2.22 -27.84 -5.96
C SER A 262 -0.78 -28.30 -6.20
N THR A 263 -0.06 -28.69 -5.14
CA THR A 263 1.27 -29.28 -5.30
C THR A 263 1.23 -30.63 -6.00
N GLU A 264 0.08 -31.31 -5.99
CA GLU A 264 -0.10 -32.58 -6.70
C GLU A 264 -0.22 -32.41 -8.21
N SER A 265 -0.47 -31.19 -8.71
CA SER A 265 -0.55 -30.90 -10.15
C SER A 265 0.84 -30.64 -10.78
N ALA A 266 1.93 -31.02 -10.12
CA ALA A 266 3.30 -30.81 -10.61
C ALA A 266 3.58 -31.49 -11.95
N ALA A 267 2.92 -32.62 -12.20
CA ALA A 267 3.02 -33.39 -13.43
C ALA A 267 1.89 -33.08 -14.42
N ASP A 268 1.00 -32.12 -14.12
CA ASP A 268 -0.09 -31.69 -14.99
C ASP A 268 0.37 -30.44 -15.77
N PRO A 269 0.67 -30.56 -17.08
CA PRO A 269 1.06 -29.41 -17.90
C PRO A 269 0.01 -28.30 -17.86
N CYS A 270 0.46 -27.09 -18.10
CA CYS A 270 -0.37 -25.89 -18.10
C CYS A 270 -0.97 -25.47 -16.73
N THR A 271 -0.70 -26.20 -15.64
CA THR A 271 -1.14 -25.80 -14.30
C THR A 271 -0.19 -24.79 -13.65
N VAL A 272 -0.69 -23.95 -12.74
CA VAL A 272 0.13 -22.93 -12.05
C VAL A 272 1.29 -23.56 -11.26
N HIS A 273 1.08 -24.74 -10.64
CA HIS A 273 2.17 -25.42 -9.91
C HIS A 273 3.22 -26.02 -10.85
N TYR A 274 2.81 -26.56 -12.01
CA TYR A 274 3.73 -26.97 -13.08
C TYR A 274 4.60 -25.80 -13.54
N TYR A 275 3.99 -24.65 -13.87
CA TYR A 275 4.74 -23.46 -14.29
C TYR A 275 5.65 -22.90 -13.20
N ARG A 276 5.22 -22.93 -11.93
CA ARG A 276 6.08 -22.56 -10.80
C ARG A 276 7.39 -23.36 -10.79
N ASN A 277 7.35 -24.65 -11.13
CA ASN A 277 8.53 -25.51 -11.18
C ASN A 277 9.39 -25.21 -12.42
N ILE A 278 8.77 -25.06 -13.60
CA ILE A 278 9.48 -24.74 -14.85
C ILE A 278 10.18 -23.39 -14.84
N LEU A 279 9.57 -22.40 -14.20
CA LEU A 279 10.12 -21.06 -14.04
C LEU A 279 11.12 -20.98 -12.87
N GLY A 280 11.22 -22.03 -12.04
CA GLY A 280 12.12 -22.03 -10.89
C GLY A 280 11.75 -21.00 -9.82
N TYR A 281 10.46 -20.66 -9.68
CA TYR A 281 9.96 -19.66 -8.71
C TYR A 281 9.98 -20.22 -7.27
N ARG A 282 11.18 -20.40 -6.71
CA ARG A 282 11.42 -20.99 -5.37
C ARG A 282 10.84 -20.18 -4.21
N ASN A 283 10.63 -18.87 -4.41
CA ASN A 283 10.03 -17.97 -3.42
C ASN A 283 8.51 -18.14 -3.29
N VAL A 284 7.87 -18.84 -4.22
CA VAL A 284 6.47 -19.27 -4.11
C VAL A 284 6.43 -20.50 -3.21
N LYS A 285 6.30 -20.27 -1.91
CA LYS A 285 6.23 -21.30 -0.87
C LYS A 285 5.44 -20.80 0.35
N GLY A 286 4.81 -21.73 1.06
CA GLY A 286 4.04 -21.44 2.26
C GLY A 286 2.71 -20.73 1.97
N PRO A 287 2.07 -20.15 3.01
CA PRO A 287 0.81 -19.44 2.85
C PRO A 287 0.95 -18.21 1.94
N VAL A 288 -0.05 -17.96 1.08
CA VAL A 288 -0.09 -16.81 0.17
C VAL A 288 0.19 -15.49 0.89
N LYS A 289 -0.40 -15.28 2.07
CA LYS A 289 -0.20 -14.06 2.86
C LYS A 289 1.26 -13.74 3.21
N ASN A 290 2.12 -14.76 3.32
CA ASN A 290 3.53 -14.60 3.66
C ASN A 290 4.41 -14.38 2.43
N ALA A 291 3.92 -14.72 1.24
CA ALA A 291 4.66 -14.67 -0.02
C ALA A 291 3.83 -14.02 -1.14
N TYR A 292 2.94 -13.08 -0.78
CA TYR A 292 1.92 -12.53 -1.68
C TYR A 292 2.52 -11.98 -2.98
N ARG A 293 3.61 -11.23 -2.90
CA ARG A 293 4.31 -10.68 -4.07
C ARG A 293 4.89 -11.76 -4.99
N ALA A 294 5.37 -12.88 -4.45
CA ALA A 294 5.86 -14.01 -5.25
C ALA A 294 4.71 -14.74 -5.96
N TYR A 295 3.58 -14.95 -5.26
CA TYR A 295 2.37 -15.50 -5.87
C TYR A 295 1.81 -14.56 -6.95
N LYS A 296 1.68 -13.26 -6.65
CA LYS A 296 1.26 -12.23 -7.61
C LYS A 296 2.11 -12.29 -8.89
N LEU A 297 3.43 -12.32 -8.77
CA LEU A 297 4.34 -12.46 -9.91
C LEU A 297 4.06 -13.73 -10.72
N LEU A 298 3.95 -14.90 -10.06
CA LEU A 298 3.64 -16.16 -10.73
C LEU A 298 2.33 -16.09 -11.52
N TYR A 299 1.24 -15.69 -10.86
CA TYR A 299 -0.08 -15.61 -11.47
C TYR A 299 -0.13 -14.58 -12.60
N TYR A 300 0.61 -13.48 -12.48
CA TYR A 300 0.67 -12.45 -13.52
C TYR A 300 1.48 -12.91 -14.73
N THR A 301 2.61 -13.61 -14.52
CA THR A 301 3.35 -14.25 -15.61
C THR A 301 2.46 -15.24 -16.36
N ASN A 302 1.70 -16.07 -15.63
CA ASN A 302 0.76 -17.03 -16.23
C ASN A 302 -0.38 -16.32 -16.97
N GLY A 303 -0.98 -15.30 -16.37
CA GLY A 303 -2.05 -14.51 -16.97
C GLY A 303 -1.61 -13.79 -18.25
N ASP A 304 -0.43 -13.17 -18.26
CA ASP A 304 0.11 -12.52 -19.46
C ASP A 304 0.43 -13.53 -20.55
N ALA A 305 0.97 -14.68 -20.20
CA ALA A 305 1.22 -15.74 -21.16
C ALA A 305 -0.08 -16.24 -21.81
N ILE A 306 -1.16 -16.38 -21.04
CA ILE A 306 -2.49 -16.71 -21.57
C ILE A 306 -2.99 -15.60 -22.49
N CYS A 307 -2.86 -14.32 -22.10
CA CYS A 307 -3.23 -13.18 -22.96
C CYS A 307 -2.46 -13.16 -24.28
N VAL A 308 -1.13 -13.37 -24.24
CA VAL A 308 -0.28 -13.44 -25.43
C VAL A 308 -0.73 -14.58 -26.34
N ALA A 309 -0.98 -15.77 -25.76
CA ALA A 309 -1.43 -16.93 -26.51
C ALA A 309 -2.83 -16.70 -27.13
N MET A 310 -3.76 -16.08 -26.40
CA MET A 310 -5.08 -15.69 -26.92
C MET A 310 -4.98 -14.68 -28.06
N PHE A 311 -4.12 -13.67 -27.92
CA PHE A 311 -3.88 -12.64 -28.93
C PHE A 311 -3.31 -13.24 -30.22
N ARG A 312 -2.29 -14.11 -30.11
CA ARG A 312 -1.72 -14.82 -31.28
C ARG A 312 -2.76 -15.70 -31.97
N ASN A 313 -3.53 -16.47 -31.20
CA ASN A 313 -4.59 -17.30 -31.75
C ASN A 313 -5.66 -16.47 -32.49
N GLU A 314 -6.00 -15.29 -31.99
CA GLU A 314 -6.95 -14.38 -32.64
C GLU A 314 -6.40 -13.74 -33.93
N LEU A 315 -5.07 -13.58 -34.03
CA LEU A 315 -4.37 -13.13 -35.24
C LEU A 315 -4.00 -14.27 -36.19
N GLY A 316 -4.49 -15.49 -35.94
CA GLY A 316 -4.33 -16.64 -36.83
C GLY A 316 -3.04 -17.43 -36.65
N THR A 317 -2.27 -17.21 -35.58
CA THR A 317 -1.00 -17.91 -35.33
C THR A 317 -1.07 -18.75 -34.06
N CYS A 318 -0.67 -20.03 -34.13
CA CYS A 318 -0.61 -20.95 -33.00
C CYS A 318 0.83 -21.26 -32.53
N SER A 319 1.81 -20.43 -32.87
CA SER A 319 3.22 -20.60 -32.51
C SER A 319 3.83 -19.31 -31.94
N MET A 320 4.78 -19.44 -31.01
CA MET A 320 5.63 -18.33 -30.56
C MET A 320 6.85 -18.09 -31.46
N ASP A 321 7.27 -19.09 -32.24
CA ASP A 321 8.54 -19.08 -32.98
C ASP A 321 8.39 -18.48 -34.40
N VAL A 322 7.16 -18.21 -34.85
CA VAL A 322 6.86 -17.65 -36.17
C VAL A 322 6.31 -16.24 -36.00
N GLU A 323 7.08 -15.23 -36.42
CA GLU A 323 6.66 -13.81 -36.43
C GLU A 323 5.94 -13.44 -37.74
N ASP A 324 6.30 -14.07 -38.85
CA ASP A 324 5.86 -13.72 -40.22
C ASP A 324 4.40 -14.10 -40.55
N GLU A 325 3.71 -14.84 -39.69
CA GLU A 325 2.33 -15.31 -39.90
C GLU A 325 1.26 -14.44 -39.19
N LEU A 326 1.66 -13.42 -38.43
CA LEU A 326 0.72 -12.56 -37.72
C LEU A 326 0.01 -11.61 -38.70
N THR A 327 -1.31 -11.71 -38.81
CA THR A 327 -2.13 -10.78 -39.60
C THR A 327 -2.30 -9.43 -38.90
N LEU A 328 -1.22 -8.65 -38.85
CA LEU A 328 -1.25 -7.28 -38.33
C LEU A 328 -1.66 -6.29 -39.42
N PRO A 329 -2.43 -5.22 -39.09
CA PRO A 329 -2.59 -4.10 -40.00
C PRO A 329 -1.24 -3.41 -40.22
N ASP A 330 -1.11 -2.60 -41.28
CA ASP A 330 0.09 -1.79 -41.50
C ASP A 330 0.18 -0.66 -40.47
N LEU A 331 0.70 -1.01 -39.29
CA LEU A 331 0.89 -0.12 -38.15
C LEU A 331 1.79 1.08 -38.51
N SER A 332 2.64 0.98 -39.52
CA SER A 332 3.52 2.10 -39.92
C SER A 332 2.72 3.28 -40.49
N ARG A 333 1.54 3.01 -41.08
CA ARG A 333 0.65 4.01 -41.70
C ARG A 333 -0.40 4.57 -40.75
N MET A 334 -0.51 4.02 -39.55
CA MET A 334 -1.53 4.41 -38.56
C MET A 334 -1.00 5.50 -37.62
N SER A 335 -1.86 6.48 -37.30
CA SER A 335 -1.60 7.43 -36.21
C SER A 335 -1.56 6.72 -34.85
N VAL A 336 -1.08 7.43 -33.81
CA VAL A 336 -1.06 6.89 -32.44
C VAL A 336 -2.47 6.57 -31.95
N GLU A 337 -3.46 7.39 -32.29
CA GLU A 337 -4.86 7.22 -31.94
C GLU A 337 -5.46 6.00 -32.65
N GLN A 338 -5.20 5.86 -33.95
CA GLN A 338 -5.64 4.70 -34.72
C GLN A 338 -5.03 3.39 -34.18
N LYS A 339 -3.76 3.40 -33.77
CA LYS A 339 -3.10 2.25 -33.14
C LYS A 339 -3.78 1.87 -31.82
N LYS A 340 -4.09 2.87 -30.99
CA LYS A 340 -4.80 2.67 -29.72
C LYS A 340 -6.20 2.10 -29.95
N GLU A 341 -6.95 2.66 -30.91
CA GLU A 341 -8.30 2.22 -31.25
C GLU A 341 -8.30 0.77 -31.75
N TRP A 342 -7.40 0.42 -32.67
CA TRP A 342 -7.26 -0.95 -33.15
C TRP A 342 -6.92 -1.92 -32.01
N LEU A 343 -5.91 -1.60 -31.19
CA LEU A 343 -5.50 -2.46 -30.07
C LEU A 343 -6.64 -2.62 -29.06
N ASN A 344 -7.34 -1.54 -28.73
CA ASN A 344 -8.51 -1.59 -27.85
C ASN A 344 -9.62 -2.46 -28.45
N GLY A 345 -9.85 -2.38 -29.77
CA GLY A 345 -10.82 -3.24 -30.46
C GLY A 345 -10.44 -4.73 -30.38
N VAL A 346 -9.16 -5.07 -30.54
CA VAL A 346 -8.70 -6.46 -30.35
C VAL A 346 -8.87 -6.90 -28.89
N CYS A 347 -8.47 -6.08 -27.92
CA CYS A 347 -8.64 -6.35 -26.50
C CYS A 347 -10.12 -6.54 -26.13
N GLU A 348 -11.01 -5.69 -26.63
CA GLU A 348 -12.45 -5.78 -26.42
C GLU A 348 -13.00 -7.11 -26.97
N LYS A 349 -12.60 -7.49 -28.19
CA LYS A 349 -12.98 -8.78 -28.80
C LYS A 349 -12.52 -9.96 -27.94
N LEU A 350 -11.28 -9.94 -27.47
CA LEU A 350 -10.73 -11.00 -26.61
C LEU A 350 -11.46 -11.08 -25.27
N VAL A 351 -11.74 -9.94 -24.64
CA VAL A 351 -12.46 -9.89 -23.36
C VAL A 351 -13.89 -10.39 -23.52
N LYS A 352 -14.63 -9.94 -24.55
CA LYS A 352 -15.99 -10.43 -24.84
C LYS A 352 -16.01 -11.94 -25.08
N LYS A 353 -15.09 -12.44 -25.91
CA LYS A 353 -15.00 -13.86 -26.27
C LYS A 353 -14.57 -14.76 -25.11
N TRP A 354 -13.53 -14.39 -24.37
CA TRP A 354 -12.90 -15.30 -23.41
C TRP A 354 -13.28 -15.03 -21.95
N PHE A 355 -13.49 -13.77 -21.57
CA PHE A 355 -13.91 -13.43 -20.20
C PHE A 355 -15.42 -13.54 -20.05
N PHE A 356 -16.16 -12.90 -20.95
CA PHE A 356 -17.63 -12.87 -20.92
C PHE A 356 -18.26 -14.06 -21.65
N GLU A 357 -17.54 -14.73 -22.55
CA GLU A 357 -18.08 -15.82 -23.39
C GLU A 357 -19.34 -15.38 -24.16
N GLU A 358 -19.30 -14.16 -24.69
CA GLU A 358 -20.42 -13.49 -25.37
C GLU A 358 -21.68 -13.29 -24.49
N SER A 359 -21.54 -13.43 -23.17
CA SER A 359 -22.60 -13.14 -22.20
C SER A 359 -22.56 -11.67 -21.78
N ASP A 360 -23.65 -10.95 -21.98
CA ASP A 360 -23.79 -9.56 -21.51
C ASP A 360 -23.92 -9.46 -19.98
N ASP A 361 -24.25 -10.57 -19.30
CA ASP A 361 -24.46 -10.60 -17.86
C ASP A 361 -23.89 -11.84 -17.15
N VAL A 362 -22.65 -11.74 -16.68
CA VAL A 362 -21.98 -12.82 -15.93
C VAL A 362 -22.57 -13.10 -14.55
N PHE A 363 -23.49 -12.24 -14.07
CA PHE A 363 -24.18 -12.39 -12.79
C PHE A 363 -25.62 -12.87 -12.94
N GLN A 364 -26.09 -13.18 -14.15
CA GLN A 364 -27.49 -13.54 -14.41
C GLN A 364 -27.96 -14.65 -13.46
N GLU A 365 -27.25 -15.77 -13.40
CA GLU A 365 -27.60 -16.89 -12.52
C GLU A 365 -27.62 -16.49 -11.03
N ILE A 366 -26.68 -15.65 -10.60
CA ILE A 366 -26.65 -15.17 -9.21
C ILE A 366 -27.89 -14.31 -8.93
N ARG A 367 -28.29 -13.44 -9.87
CA ARG A 367 -29.50 -12.61 -9.72
C ARG A 367 -30.77 -13.44 -9.76
N GLU A 368 -30.90 -14.37 -10.70
CA GLU A 368 -32.04 -15.29 -10.81
C GLU A 368 -32.25 -16.09 -9.52
N VAL A 369 -31.17 -16.50 -8.85
CA VAL A 369 -31.26 -17.11 -7.52
C VAL A 369 -31.67 -16.07 -6.48
N LEU A 370 -30.94 -14.97 -6.32
CA LEU A 370 -31.12 -14.04 -5.20
C LEU A 370 -32.43 -13.24 -5.27
N GLU A 371 -32.95 -12.97 -6.47
CA GLU A 371 -34.18 -12.19 -6.68
C GLU A 371 -35.45 -13.05 -6.66
N ASN A 372 -35.31 -14.38 -6.67
CA ASN A 372 -36.45 -15.31 -6.60
C ASN A 372 -36.56 -15.91 -5.17
N PRO A 373 -37.49 -15.43 -4.33
CA PRO A 373 -37.68 -15.97 -2.98
C PRO A 373 -38.03 -17.46 -2.95
N HIS A 374 -38.63 -17.98 -4.03
CA HIS A 374 -39.05 -19.38 -4.17
C HIS A 374 -37.97 -20.28 -4.77
N HIS A 375 -36.79 -19.76 -5.08
CA HIS A 375 -35.67 -20.58 -5.56
C HIS A 375 -35.22 -21.58 -4.48
N GLU A 376 -34.83 -22.80 -4.87
CA GLU A 376 -34.44 -23.86 -3.92
C GLU A 376 -33.27 -23.46 -3.00
N GLU A 377 -32.33 -22.67 -3.53
CA GLU A 377 -31.18 -22.16 -2.76
C GLU A 377 -31.56 -21.07 -1.74
N ASN A 378 -32.77 -20.51 -1.86
CA ASN A 378 -33.34 -19.54 -0.93
C ASN A 378 -34.31 -20.16 0.07
N TYR A 379 -34.41 -21.49 0.14
CA TYR A 379 -35.29 -22.20 1.07
C TYR A 379 -35.33 -21.55 2.47
N TRP A 380 -34.17 -21.35 3.10
CA TRP A 380 -34.10 -20.75 4.44
C TRP A 380 -34.59 -19.31 4.53
N THR A 381 -34.35 -18.49 3.50
CA THR A 381 -34.77 -17.08 3.48
C THR A 381 -36.18 -16.90 2.93
N SER A 382 -36.78 -17.94 2.35
CA SER A 382 -38.13 -17.88 1.77
C SER A 382 -39.23 -17.70 2.83
N THR A 383 -38.96 -18.11 4.08
CA THR A 383 -39.86 -17.97 5.24
C THR A 383 -39.49 -16.81 6.16
N LEU A 384 -38.63 -15.90 5.67
CA LEU A 384 -38.26 -14.71 6.42
C LEU A 384 -39.43 -13.73 6.43
N GLU A 385 -40.03 -13.53 7.59
CA GLU A 385 -41.13 -12.58 7.79
C GLU A 385 -40.96 -11.87 9.13
N SER A 386 -41.12 -10.54 9.14
CA SER A 386 -40.82 -9.69 10.29
C SER A 386 -39.45 -10.02 10.92
N GLY A 387 -38.51 -10.34 10.02
CA GLY A 387 -37.15 -10.87 10.20
C GLY A 387 -36.93 -12.02 11.17
N ARG A 388 -37.96 -12.84 11.37
CA ARG A 388 -37.82 -14.19 11.92
C ARG A 388 -38.00 -15.22 10.80
N PHE A 389 -37.33 -16.35 10.94
CA PHE A 389 -37.42 -17.46 10.00
C PHE A 389 -38.50 -18.44 10.47
N HIS A 390 -39.60 -18.54 9.74
CA HIS A 390 -40.67 -19.49 10.05
C HIS A 390 -40.28 -20.91 9.61
N CYS A 391 -40.71 -21.90 10.38
CA CYS A 391 -40.63 -23.29 9.97
C CYS A 391 -41.52 -23.54 8.75
N HIS A 392 -41.01 -24.27 7.77
CA HIS A 392 -41.79 -24.62 6.59
C HIS A 392 -42.92 -25.63 6.88
N HIS A 393 -42.94 -26.21 8.07
CA HIS A 393 -43.77 -27.37 8.42
C HIS A 393 -44.59 -27.19 9.70
N CYS A 394 -44.41 -26.09 10.43
CA CYS A 394 -45.24 -25.75 11.59
C CYS A 394 -45.22 -24.24 11.85
N SER A 395 -46.01 -23.78 12.81
CA SER A 395 -46.14 -22.36 13.19
C SER A 395 -44.96 -21.81 14.00
N LYS A 396 -43.90 -22.58 14.23
CA LYS A 396 -42.74 -22.11 15.01
C LYS A 396 -41.84 -21.22 14.17
N ASP A 397 -41.28 -20.20 14.81
CA ASP A 397 -40.32 -19.28 14.20
C ASP A 397 -38.99 -19.27 14.97
N TYR A 398 -37.94 -18.81 14.29
CA TYR A 398 -36.58 -18.78 14.84
C TYR A 398 -35.86 -17.50 14.44
N LYS A 399 -35.06 -16.97 15.36
CA LYS A 399 -34.17 -15.82 15.07
C LYS A 399 -32.96 -16.19 14.19
N ARG A 400 -32.59 -17.46 14.13
CA ARG A 400 -31.40 -17.93 13.39
C ARG A 400 -31.74 -19.11 12.50
N VAL A 401 -31.26 -19.07 11.25
CA VAL A 401 -31.32 -20.21 10.31
C VAL A 401 -30.70 -21.47 10.92
N SER A 402 -29.64 -21.37 11.74
CA SER A 402 -29.07 -22.54 12.43
C SER A 402 -30.05 -23.23 13.37
N SER A 403 -30.88 -22.45 14.07
CA SER A 403 -31.90 -22.96 14.99
C SER A 403 -33.07 -23.55 14.21
N LEU A 404 -33.46 -22.93 13.10
CA LEU A 404 -34.46 -23.46 12.19
C LEU A 404 -34.00 -24.81 11.57
N LYS A 405 -32.75 -24.88 11.08
CA LYS A 405 -32.11 -26.11 10.57
C LYS A 405 -32.16 -27.24 11.61
N ALA A 406 -31.82 -26.95 12.86
CA ALA A 406 -31.90 -27.92 13.95
C ALA A 406 -33.34 -28.37 14.23
N HIS A 407 -34.29 -27.42 14.23
CA HIS A 407 -35.70 -27.75 14.46
C HIS A 407 -36.29 -28.65 13.37
N GLU A 408 -36.11 -28.31 12.09
CA GLU A 408 -36.68 -29.07 10.98
C GLU A 408 -36.06 -30.47 10.88
N SER A 409 -34.76 -30.60 11.15
CA SER A 409 -34.10 -31.91 11.18
C SER A 409 -34.58 -32.79 12.33
N GLU A 410 -34.76 -32.24 13.54
CA GLU A 410 -35.15 -33.03 14.72
C GLU A 410 -36.65 -33.33 14.80
N LYS A 411 -37.51 -32.33 14.51
CA LYS A 411 -38.96 -32.43 14.71
C LYS A 411 -39.71 -32.87 13.47
N HIS A 412 -39.24 -32.50 12.29
CA HIS A 412 -39.89 -32.83 11.03
C HIS A 412 -39.15 -33.94 10.26
N LYS A 413 -37.99 -34.40 10.77
CA LYS A 413 -37.14 -35.47 10.18
C LYS A 413 -36.83 -35.24 8.71
N ILE A 414 -36.72 -33.97 8.30
CA ILE A 414 -36.48 -33.63 6.91
C ILE A 414 -35.01 -33.84 6.62
N PRO A 415 -34.66 -34.77 5.70
CA PRO A 415 -33.28 -34.87 5.25
C PRO A 415 -32.94 -33.57 4.55
N LEU A 416 -31.86 -32.92 4.97
CA LEU A 416 -31.27 -31.78 4.27
C LEU A 416 -30.87 -32.24 2.86
N LYS A 417 -31.80 -32.23 1.91
CA LYS A 417 -31.50 -32.43 0.50
C LYS A 417 -30.71 -31.20 0.08
N HIS A 418 -29.39 -31.33 0.14
CA HIS A 418 -28.56 -30.43 -0.63
C HIS A 418 -28.93 -30.63 -2.09
N SER A 419 -29.40 -29.58 -2.75
CA SER A 419 -29.40 -29.53 -4.21
C SER A 419 -27.96 -29.79 -4.66
N THR A 420 -27.69 -31.03 -5.04
CA THR A 420 -26.51 -31.37 -5.80
C THR A 420 -26.86 -30.99 -7.23
N LYS A 421 -26.58 -29.72 -7.61
CA LYS A 421 -26.51 -29.38 -9.05
C LYS A 421 -25.66 -30.46 -9.70
N LYS A 422 -26.22 -31.16 -10.70
CA LYS A 422 -25.48 -32.15 -11.49
C LYS A 422 -24.18 -31.47 -11.93
N LYS A 423 -23.02 -32.03 -11.55
CA LYS A 423 -21.75 -31.61 -12.14
C LYS A 423 -21.92 -31.71 -13.65
N ARG A 424 -21.86 -30.59 -14.36
CA ARG A 424 -21.69 -30.64 -15.82
C ARG A 424 -20.39 -31.41 -16.04
N GLU A 425 -20.45 -32.48 -16.84
CA GLU A 425 -19.23 -33.19 -17.21
C GLU A 425 -18.37 -32.24 -18.04
N THR A 426 -17.21 -31.88 -17.49
CA THR A 426 -16.24 -31.05 -18.17
C THR A 426 -15.59 -31.88 -19.28
N LYS A 427 -15.93 -31.58 -20.54
CA LYS A 427 -15.42 -32.30 -21.71
C LYS A 427 -13.91 -32.12 -21.93
N ASP A 428 -13.36 -31.00 -21.46
CA ASP A 428 -11.94 -30.63 -21.55
C ASP A 428 -11.51 -29.90 -20.27
N GLU A 429 -10.92 -30.63 -19.33
CA GLU A 429 -10.57 -30.09 -18.01
C GLU A 429 -9.44 -29.05 -18.09
N VAL A 430 -8.50 -29.21 -19.03
CA VAL A 430 -7.37 -28.29 -19.23
C VAL A 430 -7.87 -26.95 -19.77
N HIS A 431 -8.70 -26.99 -20.82
CA HIS A 431 -9.28 -25.77 -21.39
C HIS A 431 -10.11 -25.01 -20.34
N CYS A 432 -11.01 -25.70 -19.62
CA CYS A 432 -11.82 -25.06 -18.59
C CYS A 432 -10.96 -24.48 -17.44
N TYR A 433 -9.89 -25.16 -17.05
CA TYR A 433 -8.95 -24.64 -16.06
C TYR A 433 -8.29 -23.34 -16.51
N ILE A 434 -7.79 -23.29 -17.75
CA ILE A 434 -7.08 -22.11 -18.28
C ILE A 434 -8.03 -20.92 -18.38
N ILE A 435 -9.25 -21.11 -18.87
CA ILE A 435 -10.25 -20.04 -18.94
C ILE A 435 -10.63 -19.55 -17.55
N MET A 436 -10.84 -20.46 -16.59
CA MET A 436 -11.10 -20.08 -15.19
C MET A 436 -9.94 -19.29 -14.59
N LEU A 437 -8.70 -19.75 -14.79
CA LEU A 437 -7.48 -19.10 -14.32
C LEU A 437 -7.36 -17.69 -14.91
N PHE A 438 -7.56 -17.54 -16.21
CA PHE A 438 -7.58 -16.25 -16.89
C PHE A 438 -8.58 -15.30 -16.25
N LYS A 439 -9.86 -15.70 -16.10
CA LYS A 439 -10.90 -14.85 -15.49
C LYS A 439 -10.53 -14.43 -14.07
N LEU A 440 -10.06 -15.36 -13.25
CA LEU A 440 -9.65 -15.08 -11.87
C LEU A 440 -8.46 -14.11 -11.79
N VAL A 441 -7.43 -14.31 -12.63
CA VAL A 441 -6.26 -13.41 -12.67
C VAL A 441 -6.64 -12.02 -13.19
N MET A 442 -7.52 -11.94 -14.20
CA MET A 442 -8.02 -10.66 -14.70
C MET A 442 -8.82 -9.90 -13.66
N LEU A 443 -9.68 -10.57 -12.87
CA LEU A 443 -10.39 -9.95 -11.75
C LEU A 443 -9.44 -9.39 -10.70
N HIS A 444 -8.40 -10.15 -10.34
CA HIS A 444 -7.37 -9.68 -9.41
C HIS A 444 -6.63 -8.47 -9.98
N ARG A 445 -6.18 -8.52 -11.24
CA ARG A 445 -5.50 -7.40 -11.91
C ARG A 445 -6.37 -6.16 -12.03
N ASN A 446 -7.66 -6.32 -12.31
CA ASN A 446 -8.59 -5.20 -12.37
C ASN A 446 -8.67 -4.45 -11.03
N PHE A 447 -8.68 -5.18 -9.91
CA PHE A 447 -8.67 -4.58 -8.57
C PHE A 447 -7.30 -4.00 -8.20
N ASP A 448 -6.22 -4.73 -8.46
CA ASP A 448 -4.84 -4.32 -8.16
C ASP A 448 -4.45 -3.04 -8.93
N SER A 449 -4.74 -2.99 -10.22
CA SER A 449 -4.53 -1.77 -11.03
C SER A 449 -5.45 -0.63 -10.62
N ALA A 450 -6.63 -0.90 -10.04
CA ALA A 450 -7.50 0.16 -9.53
C ALA A 450 -6.83 0.89 -8.38
N VAL A 451 -6.16 0.14 -7.50
CA VAL A 451 -5.33 0.70 -6.44
C VAL A 451 -4.21 1.54 -7.04
N ASP A 452 -3.41 0.98 -7.97
CA ASP A 452 -2.29 1.70 -8.60
C ASP A 452 -2.75 3.02 -9.25
N MET A 453 -3.89 3.00 -9.96
CA MET A 453 -4.49 4.15 -10.64
C MET A 453 -5.18 5.16 -9.70
N GLY A 454 -5.42 4.82 -8.43
CA GLY A 454 -6.25 5.64 -7.54
C GLY A 454 -7.73 5.66 -7.95
N ASP A 455 -8.21 4.60 -8.59
CA ASP A 455 -9.60 4.47 -9.06
C ASP A 455 -10.48 3.83 -7.97
N GLY A 456 -10.86 4.64 -6.99
CA GLY A 456 -11.69 4.20 -5.86
C GLY A 456 -13.03 3.59 -6.30
N SER A 457 -13.64 4.15 -7.34
CA SER A 457 -14.91 3.68 -7.90
C SER A 457 -14.79 2.26 -8.46
N ARG A 458 -13.66 1.93 -9.09
CA ARG A 458 -13.37 0.56 -9.53
C ARG A 458 -13.03 -0.36 -8.36
N CYS A 459 -12.30 0.12 -7.35
CA CYS A 459 -12.00 -0.64 -6.13
C CYS A 459 -13.25 -1.08 -5.36
N VAL A 460 -14.23 -0.20 -5.15
CA VAL A 460 -15.46 -0.58 -4.43
C VAL A 460 -16.35 -1.48 -5.28
N ARG A 461 -16.41 -1.24 -6.60
CA ARG A 461 -17.20 -2.05 -7.54
C ARG A 461 -16.65 -3.47 -7.68
N SER A 462 -15.33 -3.67 -7.60
CA SER A 462 -14.73 -5.01 -7.67
C SER A 462 -15.22 -5.93 -6.55
N ALA A 463 -15.70 -5.38 -5.42
CA ALA A 463 -16.24 -6.16 -4.30
C ALA A 463 -17.42 -7.06 -4.72
N LYS A 464 -18.19 -6.66 -5.74
CA LYS A 464 -19.30 -7.45 -6.30
C LYS A 464 -18.81 -8.74 -6.97
N TYR A 465 -17.64 -8.72 -7.61
CA TYR A 465 -17.01 -9.90 -8.22
C TYR A 465 -16.30 -10.76 -7.17
N GLU A 466 -15.74 -10.15 -6.15
CA GLU A 466 -15.02 -10.85 -5.09
C GLU A 466 -15.96 -11.60 -4.14
N LEU A 467 -17.12 -11.02 -3.81
CA LEU A 467 -18.11 -11.58 -2.90
C LEU A 467 -18.43 -13.08 -3.17
N PRO A 468 -18.89 -13.47 -4.39
CA PRO A 468 -19.18 -14.86 -4.70
C PRO A 468 -17.94 -15.77 -4.61
N ILE A 469 -16.77 -15.27 -5.01
CA ILE A 469 -15.50 -16.03 -4.96
C ILE A 469 -15.09 -16.30 -3.50
N TYR A 470 -15.16 -15.28 -2.63
CA TYR A 470 -14.88 -15.46 -1.21
C TYR A 470 -15.87 -16.42 -0.55
N HIS A 471 -17.16 -16.32 -0.90
CA HIS A 471 -18.20 -17.20 -0.38
C HIS A 471 -17.94 -18.66 -0.77
N LYS A 472 -17.71 -18.94 -2.05
CA LYS A 472 -17.39 -20.27 -2.59
C LYS A 472 -16.11 -20.87 -2.00
N THR A 473 -15.14 -20.05 -1.65
CA THR A 473 -13.86 -20.49 -1.06
C THR A 473 -13.84 -20.46 0.48
N HIS A 474 -15.01 -20.25 1.09
CA HIS A 474 -15.22 -20.15 2.55
C HIS A 474 -14.33 -19.10 3.23
N LYS A 475 -14.03 -18.01 2.53
CA LYS A 475 -13.35 -16.82 3.06
C LYS A 475 -14.37 -15.90 3.75
N ILE A 476 -15.07 -16.42 4.75
CA ILE A 476 -16.25 -15.81 5.38
C ILE A 476 -16.02 -14.36 5.84
N LYS A 477 -14.85 -14.05 6.44
CA LYS A 477 -14.52 -12.68 6.87
C LYS A 477 -14.52 -11.69 5.71
N TYR A 478 -13.96 -12.10 4.57
CA TYR A 478 -13.91 -11.27 3.36
C TYR A 478 -15.21 -11.31 2.57
N THR A 479 -16.02 -12.38 2.66
CA THR A 479 -17.42 -12.36 2.23
C THR A 479 -18.17 -11.24 2.95
N ILE A 480 -18.08 -11.17 4.29
CA ILE A 480 -18.72 -10.11 5.08
C ILE A 480 -18.15 -8.73 4.72
N SER A 481 -16.82 -8.64 4.55
CA SER A 481 -16.14 -7.42 4.10
C SER A 481 -16.72 -6.90 2.78
N SER A 482 -16.91 -7.76 1.79
CA SER A 482 -17.50 -7.39 0.50
C SER A 482 -18.95 -6.94 0.64
N ILE A 483 -19.76 -7.60 1.49
CA ILE A 483 -21.14 -7.17 1.77
C ILE A 483 -21.15 -5.75 2.35
N HIS A 484 -20.30 -5.49 3.34
CA HIS A 484 -20.20 -4.17 3.97
C HIS A 484 -19.71 -3.11 2.98
N THR A 485 -18.66 -3.40 2.19
CA THR A 485 -18.13 -2.48 1.17
C THR A 485 -19.21 -2.13 0.13
N ILE A 486 -19.94 -3.13 -0.36
CA ILE A 486 -21.03 -2.91 -1.33
C ILE A 486 -22.12 -2.03 -0.72
N ALA A 487 -22.54 -2.30 0.52
CA ALA A 487 -23.57 -1.50 1.19
C ALA A 487 -23.12 -0.05 1.40
N MET A 488 -21.88 0.17 1.86
CA MET A 488 -21.31 1.51 2.06
C MET A 488 -21.18 2.31 0.77
N SER A 489 -20.93 1.67 -0.38
CA SER A 489 -20.87 2.31 -1.70
C SER A 489 -22.18 2.17 -2.50
N SER A 490 -23.32 1.97 -1.83
CA SER A 490 -24.62 1.82 -2.48
C SER A 490 -25.75 2.36 -1.58
N GLY A 491 -25.54 3.55 -1.04
CA GLY A 491 -26.57 4.33 -0.33
C GLY A 491 -26.72 4.09 1.17
N LEU A 492 -25.86 3.31 1.83
CA LEU A 492 -25.83 3.25 3.30
C LEU A 492 -25.25 4.54 3.92
N LEU A 493 -24.34 5.19 3.21
CA LEU A 493 -23.71 6.44 3.60
C LEU A 493 -24.46 7.63 2.97
N ASN A 494 -24.33 8.81 3.58
CA ASN A 494 -24.76 10.03 2.89
C ASN A 494 -23.80 10.34 1.72
N PRO A 495 -24.20 11.18 0.74
CA PRO A 495 -23.40 11.42 -0.47
C PRO A 495 -21.95 11.84 -0.19
N ASP A 496 -21.74 12.77 0.74
CA ASP A 496 -20.40 13.27 1.09
C ASP A 496 -19.54 12.18 1.76
N GLN A 497 -20.14 11.33 2.59
CA GLN A 497 -19.47 10.19 3.20
C GLN A 497 -19.17 9.09 2.17
N GLU A 498 -20.06 8.84 1.22
CA GLU A 498 -19.84 7.87 0.15
C GLU A 498 -18.69 8.29 -0.76
N GLU A 499 -18.63 9.56 -1.17
CA GLU A 499 -17.51 10.11 -1.93
C GLU A 499 -16.19 9.95 -1.17
N ARG A 500 -16.17 10.31 0.12
CA ARG A 500 -15.01 10.11 1.00
C ARG A 500 -14.64 8.63 1.15
N PHE A 501 -15.61 7.72 1.27
CA PHE A 501 -15.37 6.27 1.35
C PHE A 501 -14.71 5.71 0.09
N ILE A 502 -15.12 6.21 -1.07
CA ILE A 502 -14.59 5.84 -2.39
C ILE A 502 -13.18 6.41 -2.58
N GLY A 503 -12.96 7.70 -2.28
CA GLY A 503 -11.69 8.38 -2.51
C GLY A 503 -10.61 8.10 -1.45
N ASN A 504 -10.99 7.91 -0.18
CA ASN A 504 -10.05 7.64 0.90
C ASN A 504 -9.70 6.14 0.93
N ARG A 505 -8.88 5.65 0.00
CA ARG A 505 -8.44 4.23 -0.03
C ARG A 505 -6.98 4.04 -0.38
N PHE A 506 -6.35 5.06 -0.95
CA PHE A 506 -5.02 5.00 -1.53
C PHE A 506 -4.17 6.18 -1.10
N VAL A 507 -2.86 5.98 -1.19
CA VAL A 507 -1.86 7.01 -0.96
C VAL A 507 -0.83 6.99 -2.08
N ASN A 508 -0.58 8.15 -2.68
CA ASN A 508 0.53 8.35 -3.62
C ASN A 508 1.74 8.89 -2.85
N LEU A 509 2.78 8.06 -2.67
CA LEU A 509 3.99 8.44 -1.93
C LEU A 509 5.07 9.05 -2.82
N GLN A 510 5.20 8.54 -4.04
CA GLN A 510 6.29 8.91 -4.96
C GLN A 510 5.89 10.02 -5.95
N GLY A 511 4.61 10.40 -5.97
CA GLY A 511 4.03 11.20 -7.04
C GLY A 511 3.90 10.39 -8.33
N GLY A 512 3.39 11.04 -9.37
CA GLY A 512 3.24 10.41 -10.69
C GLY A 512 1.97 9.58 -10.87
N VAL A 513 1.69 9.28 -12.13
CA VAL A 513 0.52 8.52 -12.56
C VAL A 513 0.72 7.03 -12.23
N ASN A 514 -0.34 6.34 -11.83
CA ASN A 514 -0.34 4.90 -11.54
C ASN A 514 0.69 4.46 -10.47
N SER A 515 0.93 5.32 -9.47
CA SER A 515 1.95 5.14 -8.43
C SER A 515 1.34 5.16 -7.02
N ASN A 516 0.04 4.90 -6.93
CA ASN A 516 -0.67 4.79 -5.66
C ASN A 516 -0.45 3.41 -5.03
N ILE A 517 -0.54 3.35 -3.70
CA ILE A 517 -0.62 2.10 -2.93
C ILE A 517 -1.83 2.15 -2.00
N ALA A 518 -2.33 1.00 -1.57
CA ALA A 518 -3.42 0.94 -0.60
C ALA A 518 -2.97 1.48 0.78
N LEU A 519 -3.88 2.11 1.52
CA LEU A 519 -3.57 2.72 2.81
C LEU A 519 -3.00 1.74 3.83
N ASP A 520 -3.55 0.53 3.91
CA ASP A 520 -3.06 -0.50 4.83
C ASP A 520 -1.71 -1.10 4.40
N GLU A 521 -1.35 -1.09 3.11
CA GLU A 521 0.02 -1.40 2.68
C GLU A 521 1.00 -0.34 3.18
N TYR A 522 0.62 0.94 3.11
CA TYR A 522 1.43 2.02 3.65
C TYR A 522 1.62 1.91 5.17
N ILE A 523 0.56 1.60 5.91
CA ILE A 523 0.65 1.34 7.35
C ILE A 523 1.57 0.14 7.63
N GLU A 524 1.52 -0.93 6.84
CA GLU A 524 2.43 -2.08 7.00
C GLU A 524 3.89 -1.70 6.74
N MET A 525 4.16 -0.79 5.81
CA MET A 525 5.50 -0.22 5.60
C MET A 525 5.96 0.57 6.83
N ILE A 526 5.12 1.46 7.37
CA ILE A 526 5.44 2.23 8.59
C ILE A 526 5.67 1.29 9.78
N ASN A 527 4.85 0.26 9.93
CA ASN A 527 4.98 -0.74 11.00
C ASN A 527 6.31 -1.49 10.92
N ARG A 528 6.68 -1.97 9.72
CA ARG A 528 7.95 -2.67 9.50
C ARG A 528 9.13 -1.78 9.85
N ASP A 529 9.08 -0.54 9.37
CA ASP A 529 10.15 0.42 9.53
C ASP A 529 10.29 0.89 10.99
N THR A 530 9.17 1.10 11.69
CA THR A 530 9.14 1.36 13.14
C THR A 530 9.67 0.19 13.97
N LYS A 531 9.37 -1.06 13.58
CA LYS A 531 9.93 -2.26 14.23
C LYS A 531 11.45 -2.34 14.04
N ALA A 532 11.96 -1.91 12.89
CA ALA A 532 13.39 -1.90 12.60
C ALA A 532 14.13 -0.82 13.41
N SER A 533 13.52 0.34 13.65
CA SER A 533 14.12 1.42 14.45
C SER A 533 14.13 1.15 15.96
N CYS A 534 13.25 0.27 16.45
CA CYS A 534 13.25 -0.20 17.83
C CYS A 534 14.38 -1.21 18.11
N THR A 535 15.65 -0.76 18.10
CA THR A 535 16.83 -1.58 18.48
C THR A 535 17.19 -1.41 19.96
N GLY A 536 17.83 -2.42 20.58
CA GLY A 536 18.25 -2.38 22.00
C GLY A 536 17.24 -2.92 23.00
N HIS A 537 17.24 -2.39 24.24
CA HIS A 537 16.36 -2.85 25.33
C HIS A 537 14.91 -2.37 25.09
N LYS A 538 14.02 -3.34 24.83
CA LYS A 538 12.63 -3.12 24.43
C LYS A 538 11.71 -3.09 25.65
N THR A 539 11.57 -1.92 26.28
CA THR A 539 10.45 -1.68 27.21
C THR A 539 9.24 -1.16 26.45
N LYS A 540 8.05 -1.28 27.06
CA LYS A 540 6.81 -0.74 26.51
C LYS A 540 6.90 0.77 26.25
N GLU A 541 7.44 1.51 27.21
CA GLU A 541 7.63 2.96 27.12
C GLU A 541 8.60 3.32 25.99
N SER A 542 9.66 2.51 25.84
CA SER A 542 10.62 2.68 24.75
C SER A 542 9.96 2.45 23.39
N ILE A 543 9.14 1.41 23.23
CA ILE A 543 8.43 1.11 21.98
C ILE A 543 7.45 2.22 21.61
N LEU A 544 6.59 2.63 22.56
CA LEU A 544 5.61 3.70 22.34
C LEU A 544 6.30 5.00 21.94
N ARG A 545 7.39 5.37 22.62
CA ARG A 545 8.17 6.56 22.29
C ARG A 545 8.77 6.49 20.89
N HIS A 546 9.51 5.43 20.55
CA HIS A 546 10.14 5.31 19.22
C HIS A 546 9.11 5.32 18.10
N SER A 547 7.91 4.77 18.32
CA SER A 547 6.84 4.79 17.32
C SER A 547 6.32 6.20 16.98
N LYS A 548 6.38 7.15 17.92
CA LYS A 548 6.02 8.56 17.70
C LYS A 548 7.18 9.37 17.12
N GLU A 549 8.41 9.04 17.50
CA GLU A 549 9.63 9.69 17.01
C GLU A 549 9.97 9.29 15.55
N TYR A 550 9.69 8.05 15.16
CA TYR A 550 10.10 7.51 13.86
C TYR A 550 9.55 8.28 12.64
N PRO A 551 8.26 8.66 12.60
CA PRO A 551 7.71 9.48 11.52
C PRO A 551 8.43 10.81 11.29
N LEU A 552 8.72 11.54 12.37
CA LEU A 552 9.49 12.78 12.33
C LEU A 552 10.86 12.54 11.71
N LEU A 553 11.55 11.48 12.14
CA LEU A 553 12.87 11.13 11.63
C LEU A 553 12.83 10.81 10.13
N VAL A 554 11.78 10.15 9.65
CA VAL A 554 11.58 9.88 8.22
C VAL A 554 11.37 11.17 7.44
N GLN A 555 10.48 12.06 7.91
CA GLN A 555 10.20 13.35 7.24
C GLN A 555 11.48 14.19 7.13
N LEU A 556 12.18 14.38 8.26
CA LEU A 556 13.42 15.18 8.31
C LEU A 556 14.53 14.59 7.44
N THR A 557 14.68 13.26 7.43
CA THR A 557 15.74 12.64 6.63
C THR A 557 15.40 12.59 5.14
N ASN A 558 14.13 12.38 4.77
CA ASN A 558 13.72 12.41 3.36
C ASN A 558 13.91 13.81 2.75
N GLN A 559 13.61 14.88 3.50
CA GLN A 559 13.89 16.25 3.07
C GLN A 559 15.37 16.47 2.81
N LEU A 560 16.22 15.96 3.70
CA LEU A 560 17.66 16.02 3.50
C LEU A 560 18.12 15.20 2.27
N GLU A 561 17.62 13.98 2.11
CA GLU A 561 17.94 13.12 0.96
C GLU A 561 17.55 13.80 -0.37
N ALA A 562 16.39 14.45 -0.40
CA ALA A 562 15.94 15.27 -1.53
C ALA A 562 16.85 16.48 -1.76
N ALA A 563 17.18 17.23 -0.71
CA ALA A 563 18.11 18.36 -0.79
C ALA A 563 19.53 17.95 -1.24
N SER A 564 19.92 16.70 -0.97
CA SER A 564 21.20 16.12 -1.37
C SER A 564 21.17 15.42 -2.74
N SER A 565 20.03 15.39 -3.45
CA SER A 565 19.85 14.64 -4.69
C SER A 565 20.30 13.17 -4.58
N MET A 566 20.21 12.58 -3.37
CA MET A 566 20.56 11.18 -3.19
C MET A 566 19.48 10.32 -3.82
N GLY A 567 19.75 9.81 -5.02
CA GLY A 567 18.87 8.84 -5.66
C GLY A 567 18.64 7.65 -4.74
N THR A 568 17.39 7.18 -4.66
CA THR A 568 17.08 5.93 -3.97
C THR A 568 17.86 4.81 -4.65
N ARG A 569 18.76 4.15 -3.92
CA ARG A 569 19.41 2.93 -4.41
C ARG A 569 18.32 1.87 -4.57
N LYS A 570 17.83 1.69 -5.80
CA LYS A 570 17.00 0.54 -6.14
C LYS A 570 17.87 -0.70 -5.91
N GLY A 571 17.44 -1.57 -5.00
CA GLY A 571 18.13 -2.83 -4.75
C GLY A 571 18.29 -3.58 -6.07
N PHE A 572 19.50 -4.04 -6.36
CA PHE A 572 19.76 -4.94 -7.49
C PHE A 572 19.13 -6.30 -7.19
N HIS A 573 17.84 -6.43 -7.46
CA HIS A 573 17.22 -7.74 -7.59
C HIS A 573 17.42 -8.17 -9.05
N HIS A 574 18.35 -9.11 -9.28
CA HIS A 574 18.46 -9.82 -10.54
C HIS A 574 17.24 -10.75 -10.66
N LEU A 575 16.08 -10.17 -10.89
CA LEU A 575 14.87 -10.92 -11.24
C LEU A 575 15.11 -11.54 -12.62
N PRO A 576 14.71 -12.81 -12.84
CA PRO A 576 14.58 -13.35 -14.19
C PRO A 576 13.81 -12.37 -15.07
N SER A 577 14.15 -12.30 -16.37
CA SER A 577 13.45 -11.40 -17.29
C SER A 577 11.98 -11.82 -17.34
N TYR A 578 11.09 -11.00 -16.76
CA TYR A 578 9.64 -11.23 -16.76
C TYR A 578 9.12 -11.57 -18.17
N CYS A 579 9.63 -10.88 -19.18
CA CYS A 579 9.29 -11.13 -20.58
C CYS A 579 9.69 -12.55 -21.03
N SER A 580 10.88 -13.01 -20.65
CA SER A 580 11.36 -14.36 -20.98
C SER A 580 10.49 -15.44 -20.31
N ASP A 581 10.10 -15.23 -19.05
CA ASP A 581 9.22 -16.16 -18.35
C ASP A 581 7.81 -16.21 -18.99
N VAL A 582 7.26 -15.06 -19.36
CA VAL A 582 5.98 -14.98 -20.10
C VAL A 582 6.08 -15.71 -21.43
N GLN A 583 7.14 -15.50 -22.22
CA GLN A 583 7.35 -16.19 -23.50
C GLN A 583 7.46 -17.70 -23.33
N LYS A 584 8.17 -18.17 -22.30
CA LYS A 584 8.33 -19.59 -21.99
C LYS A 584 6.99 -20.25 -21.67
N VAL A 585 6.16 -19.60 -20.85
CA VAL A 585 4.81 -20.10 -20.53
C VAL A 585 3.91 -20.04 -21.77
N ALA A 586 3.93 -18.94 -22.53
CA ALA A 586 3.09 -18.79 -23.72
C ALA A 586 3.40 -19.85 -24.79
N LYS A 587 4.68 -20.16 -24.99
CA LYS A 587 5.12 -21.24 -25.88
C LYS A 587 4.56 -22.59 -25.46
N ASP A 588 4.74 -22.96 -24.19
CA ASP A 588 4.23 -24.22 -23.64
C ASP A 588 2.70 -24.30 -23.73
N LEU A 589 1.96 -23.21 -23.49
CA LEU A 589 0.50 -23.16 -23.68
C LEU A 589 0.09 -23.44 -25.13
N LEU A 590 0.74 -22.80 -26.11
CA LEU A 590 0.42 -22.99 -27.53
C LEU A 590 0.79 -24.40 -28.02
N GLU A 591 1.92 -24.96 -27.58
CA GLU A 591 2.33 -26.35 -27.90
C GLU A 591 1.31 -27.39 -27.40
N HIS A 592 0.59 -27.09 -26.31
CA HIS A 592 -0.46 -27.95 -25.77
C HIS A 592 -1.86 -27.70 -26.38
N ASP A 593 -1.99 -26.82 -27.39
CA ASP A 593 -3.22 -26.48 -28.10
C ASP A 593 -4.40 -26.15 -27.15
N ILE A 594 -4.14 -25.31 -26.14
CA ILE A 594 -5.09 -25.05 -25.04
C ILE A 594 -6.40 -24.37 -25.48
N PHE A 595 -6.45 -23.75 -26.67
CA PHE A 595 -7.62 -23.00 -27.15
C PHE A 595 -8.54 -23.83 -28.03
N ARG A 596 -8.05 -24.91 -28.65
CA ARG A 596 -8.90 -25.88 -29.33
C ARG A 596 -9.51 -26.81 -28.29
N GLN A 597 -10.83 -26.90 -28.23
CA GLN A 597 -11.48 -27.89 -27.37
C GLN A 597 -11.17 -29.29 -27.88
N ASN A 598 -10.64 -30.11 -26.98
CA ASN A 598 -10.32 -31.50 -27.26
C ASN A 598 -11.04 -32.39 -26.25
N GLU A 599 -12.07 -33.10 -26.71
CA GLU A 599 -12.86 -33.97 -25.86
C GLU A 599 -11.95 -35.05 -25.26
N ASN A 600 -11.94 -35.15 -23.92
CA ASN A 600 -11.16 -36.08 -23.08
C ASN A 600 -9.79 -35.62 -22.55
N ARG A 601 -9.36 -34.36 -22.75
CA ARG A 601 -8.22 -33.84 -21.96
C ARG A 601 -8.59 -33.74 -20.49
N LYS A 602 -7.83 -34.45 -19.64
CA LYS A 602 -8.05 -34.51 -18.19
C LYS A 602 -6.80 -34.06 -17.44
N LEU A 603 -7.01 -33.43 -16.29
CA LEU A 603 -5.95 -33.21 -15.33
C LEU A 603 -5.83 -34.47 -14.47
N ASN A 604 -4.60 -34.92 -14.19
CA ASN A 604 -4.41 -36.11 -13.35
C ASN A 604 -4.97 -35.89 -11.94
N LYS A 605 -5.06 -34.64 -11.50
CA LYS A 605 -5.61 -34.27 -10.19
C LYS A 605 -6.77 -33.28 -10.31
N LYS A 606 -7.83 -33.60 -9.58
CA LYS A 606 -9.03 -32.76 -9.49
C LYS A 606 -8.74 -31.51 -8.67
N LEU A 607 -8.49 -30.40 -9.36
CA LEU A 607 -8.58 -29.08 -8.75
C LEU A 607 -10.05 -28.80 -8.36
N PRO A 608 -10.31 -28.19 -7.19
CA PRO A 608 -11.67 -27.98 -6.72
C PRO A 608 -12.42 -26.99 -7.63
N GLY A 609 -13.55 -27.43 -8.18
CA GLY A 609 -14.47 -26.54 -8.91
C GLY A 609 -14.03 -26.16 -10.34
N LEU A 610 -13.44 -27.11 -11.08
CA LEU A 610 -13.12 -27.04 -12.52
C LEU A 610 -14.35 -26.69 -13.38
N ASP A 611 -14.70 -25.42 -13.41
CA ASP A 611 -15.66 -24.82 -14.33
C ASP A 611 -15.05 -23.54 -14.91
N LYS A 612 -15.25 -23.31 -16.21
CA LYS A 612 -14.78 -22.13 -16.93
C LYS A 612 -15.32 -20.83 -16.32
N ASN A 613 -16.51 -20.84 -15.72
CA ASN A 613 -17.07 -19.71 -15.00
C ASN A 613 -16.76 -19.83 -13.49
N PRO A 614 -15.83 -19.03 -12.94
CA PRO A 614 -15.50 -19.09 -11.52
C PRO A 614 -16.69 -18.72 -10.61
N LEU A 615 -17.68 -17.97 -11.13
CA LEU A 615 -18.87 -17.52 -10.42
C LEU A 615 -19.98 -18.58 -10.34
N LEU A 616 -19.85 -19.70 -11.07
CA LEU A 616 -20.82 -20.77 -11.04
C LEU A 616 -20.86 -21.45 -9.66
N ASN A 617 -22.07 -21.80 -9.21
CA ASN A 617 -22.34 -22.46 -7.92
C ASN A 617 -21.89 -21.66 -6.68
N CYS A 618 -21.82 -20.33 -6.79
CA CYS A 618 -21.48 -19.43 -5.67
C CYS A 618 -22.70 -19.01 -4.83
N THR A 619 -23.90 -19.47 -5.16
CA THR A 619 -25.18 -19.00 -4.59
C THR A 619 -25.62 -19.76 -3.34
N LYS A 620 -25.07 -20.95 -3.09
CA LYS A 620 -25.49 -21.82 -1.99
C LYS A 620 -25.33 -21.12 -0.64
N ASP A 621 -26.42 -20.97 0.13
CA ASP A 621 -26.46 -20.23 1.40
C ASP A 621 -26.01 -18.74 1.30
N LEU A 622 -25.87 -18.18 0.09
CA LEU A 622 -25.47 -16.77 -0.10
C LEU A 622 -26.56 -15.81 0.35
N SER A 623 -27.83 -16.11 0.11
CA SER A 623 -28.97 -15.33 0.60
C SER A 623 -29.01 -15.24 2.13
N VAL A 624 -28.70 -16.33 2.82
CA VAL A 624 -28.55 -16.36 4.28
C VAL A 624 -27.39 -15.47 4.74
N MET A 625 -26.25 -15.50 4.04
CA MET A 625 -25.11 -14.64 4.34
C MET A 625 -25.43 -13.16 4.12
N LEU A 626 -26.09 -12.83 3.02
CA LEU A 626 -26.53 -11.47 2.71
C LEU A 626 -27.50 -10.95 3.76
N HIS A 627 -28.54 -11.71 4.10
CA HIS A 627 -29.49 -11.32 5.12
C HIS A 627 -28.82 -11.07 6.47
N ARG A 628 -27.92 -11.97 6.90
CA ARG A 628 -27.27 -11.90 8.22
C ARG A 628 -26.29 -10.73 8.36
N HIS A 629 -25.67 -10.31 7.27
CA HIS A 629 -24.52 -9.40 7.28
C HIS A 629 -24.72 -8.12 6.47
N ARG A 630 -25.91 -7.90 5.89
CA ARG A 630 -26.27 -6.62 5.29
C ARG A 630 -26.45 -5.59 6.40
N PRO A 631 -25.61 -4.55 6.46
CA PRO A 631 -25.74 -3.52 7.49
C PRO A 631 -26.93 -2.60 7.20
N LEU A 632 -27.55 -2.09 8.27
CA LEU A 632 -28.58 -1.05 8.21
C LEU A 632 -28.08 0.29 8.74
N SER A 633 -27.03 0.26 9.57
CA SER A 633 -26.29 1.43 10.02
C SER A 633 -24.84 1.35 9.52
N PRO A 634 -24.17 2.49 9.25
CA PRO A 634 -22.72 2.50 9.07
C PRO A 634 -21.96 2.20 10.38
N TYR A 635 -22.62 2.14 11.53
CA TYR A 635 -22.00 1.88 12.84
C TYR A 635 -22.43 0.53 13.41
N GLY A 636 -21.55 -0.16 14.13
CA GLY A 636 -21.91 -1.37 14.89
C GLY A 636 -22.47 -2.51 14.04
N ARG A 637 -21.98 -2.67 12.81
CA ARG A 637 -22.53 -3.57 11.75
C ARG A 637 -22.52 -5.07 12.07
N LEU A 638 -21.94 -5.49 13.19
CA LEU A 638 -21.84 -6.92 13.51
C LEU A 638 -23.20 -7.48 13.89
N ARG A 639 -23.71 -8.38 13.04
CA ARG A 639 -24.98 -9.09 13.27
C ARG A 639 -26.15 -8.11 13.43
N ASP A 640 -26.10 -7.01 12.69
CA ASP A 640 -27.13 -5.98 12.62
C ASP A 640 -28.33 -6.52 11.81
N SER A 641 -28.94 -7.60 12.29
CA SER A 641 -30.29 -7.99 11.91
C SER A 641 -31.19 -7.55 13.06
N THR A 642 -31.62 -6.29 13.03
CA THR A 642 -32.91 -5.96 13.63
C THR A 642 -33.94 -6.86 12.99
N PHE A 643 -34.80 -7.41 13.83
CA PHE A 643 -35.68 -8.57 13.65
C PHE A 643 -35.05 -9.90 14.16
#